data_AF-A0A2V9GA88-F1
#
_entry.id   AF-A0A2V9GA88-F1
#
_cell.length_a   1.000
_cell.length_b   1.000
_cell.length_c   1.000
_cell.angle_alpha   90.00
_cell.angle_beta   90.00
_cell.angle_gamma   90.00
#
_symmetry.space_group_name_H-M   'P 1'
#
loop_
_entity.id
_entity.type
_entity.pdbx_description
1 polymer ?
#
loop_
_entity_poly.entity_id
_entity_poly.type
_entity_poly.pdbx_seq_one_letter_code
_entity_poly.pdbx_strand_id
1 'polypeptide(L)'
;MVDMTEGQQLAIEQLRAVQERALGAFEVVQIAEQLNAAGWLHIDISLDCSGKAYSQGGVRLKRREWFTIGVPADFPYQLPAIWTRHARFAGLPHVQWKRHLCLYQAPATEWNVNDGMFGYLSRLDVWLDHAAAGQLNPSGEALHPPVAYLPSGPLRVVIPRTDAPAVSAANWIGFSQLANVSDTRADIVGWAALQDIGDQSPFAPAFLISEPMPYEFPKKMGDLFSELERRGVSIGFLVTALRVAVLLNRETDPLFVVLGTPMRGVAGSMERKFHLAVWYVDPSMVRGLRLSLHKFDPDPRIQQLGEGIERIVLDWLKIADVEWCLVREDRPEIVIPRDRNSATAWFKGKAVSVWGCGALGSHVAEFLARGGVRKLVLRDKSIVTPGVLARQLFSDEDIGRTKVTALSARLKEIRPGIEIEEHTGDLLAGPLASGDWTDGADVVIETTGSGAVLSKAEAARRRNSRRSPLVSMALGHTAKNGMVLIAAAGYSGGPLDIDRNLRQECYRRPELREYTQEFWPRQARTEIFQPEPGCSDATFIGSCADVALLAAAMLNLASEELNASYAPGVAHLLAQFPALPSNRRAHKRFSWPTDHILEDPSSDYEVRLASAAWREMIGWVATNDRARGVRVETGGLLFGERNDLLKIAWVDEVSGPPPDSSHSASGFMCGVQGTAELASEKAKRTAELVHFLGMWHTHPGGVPLPSATEIVGGTIREEYPTAAYVFSAEDFERVRAGGLTRSCSINVSHELRSIRDVGLALSGGGSRAIAFHLGCLRALYDRGVLHRLQVISAVSGGSVIAAMYAYSQGSFADFDRSVVALLRRGIQRDIVRKIANPSVAVRMAGTIALAGSAAVAADVARFLLNVASSKLGLRSRELISFIKNIQPPLRRWGNTTVAFEAVLRDRVLGSIPITASRRDDFEVVINACELRSGSAFRFGSRESGCWRYGVIDGNRVQVAHAVAASAAYPALLPALDEVATFTERSGAKHERRVLLTDGGVYDNLGVTCLEPGSANEFSYNRFTPEYIICCD
;
A
#
# COMPACT_ATOMS: atom_id res chain seq x y z
N MET A 1 55.15 -10.59 32.65
CA MET A 1 53.82 -11.08 32.23
C MET A 1 53.15 -9.97 31.45
N VAL A 2 52.58 -10.28 30.28
CA VAL A 2 51.76 -9.32 29.52
C VAL A 2 50.52 -9.01 30.34
N ASP A 3 50.23 -7.73 30.57
CA ASP A 3 49.00 -7.29 31.20
C ASP A 3 47.85 -7.41 30.17
N MET A 4 47.29 -8.61 30.05
CA MET A 4 46.23 -8.95 29.10
C MET A 4 44.87 -8.63 29.71
N THR A 5 43.97 -8.04 28.91
CA THR A 5 42.60 -7.77 29.36
C THR A 5 41.79 -9.06 29.54
N GLU A 6 40.69 -9.00 30.29
CA GLU A 6 39.76 -10.12 30.45
C GLU A 6 39.26 -10.66 29.09
N GLY A 7 38.98 -9.77 28.13
CA GLY A 7 38.61 -10.15 26.78
C GLY A 7 39.69 -10.93 26.04
N GLN A 8 40.94 -10.49 26.13
CA GLN A 8 42.08 -11.21 25.52
C GLN A 8 42.31 -12.56 26.18
N GLN A 9 42.15 -12.66 27.51
CA GLN A 9 42.25 -13.92 28.24
C GLN A 9 41.14 -14.89 27.81
N LEU A 10 39.88 -14.42 27.73
CA LEU A 10 38.74 -15.20 27.25
C LEU A 10 38.98 -15.75 25.84
N ALA A 11 39.53 -14.93 24.93
CA ALA A 11 39.86 -15.40 23.59
C ALA A 11 40.88 -16.55 23.59
N ILE A 12 41.94 -16.46 24.43
CA ILE A 12 42.92 -17.53 24.57
C ILE A 12 42.27 -18.81 25.12
N GLU A 13 41.43 -18.70 26.14
CA GLU A 13 40.70 -19.83 26.73
C GLU A 13 39.81 -20.51 25.70
N GLN A 14 39.04 -19.73 24.93
CA GLN A 14 38.17 -20.25 23.88
C GLN A 14 38.99 -20.93 22.75
N LEU A 15 40.10 -20.35 22.30
CA LEU A 15 40.95 -20.96 21.28
C LEU A 15 41.58 -22.27 21.78
N ARG A 16 42.03 -22.33 23.03
CA ARG A 16 42.55 -23.57 23.64
C ARG A 16 41.46 -24.65 23.74
N ALA A 17 40.25 -24.27 24.14
CA ALA A 17 39.11 -25.18 24.18
C ALA A 17 38.76 -25.74 22.79
N VAL A 18 38.89 -24.93 21.73
CA VAL A 18 38.73 -25.41 20.34
C VAL A 18 39.85 -26.40 19.98
N GLN A 19 41.11 -26.08 20.29
CA GLN A 19 42.27 -26.95 20.01
C GLN A 19 42.14 -28.33 20.66
N GLU A 20 41.72 -28.40 21.93
CA GLU A 20 41.54 -29.66 22.65
C GLU A 20 40.52 -30.59 21.97
N ARG A 21 39.50 -30.01 21.32
CA ARG A 21 38.40 -30.75 20.67
C ARG A 21 38.64 -31.00 19.17
N ALA A 22 39.59 -30.30 18.56
CA ALA A 22 39.83 -30.32 17.12
C ALA A 22 40.63 -31.53 16.61
N LEU A 23 41.09 -32.44 17.49
CA LEU A 23 41.84 -33.66 17.13
C LEU A 23 43.02 -33.41 16.15
N GLY A 24 43.71 -32.28 16.30
CA GLY A 24 44.85 -31.88 15.47
C GLY A 24 44.50 -31.12 14.19
N ALA A 25 43.21 -30.83 13.93
CA ALA A 25 42.77 -29.99 12.80
C ALA A 25 43.01 -28.48 13.03
N PHE A 26 43.09 -28.04 14.30
CA PHE A 26 43.40 -26.67 14.68
C PHE A 26 44.46 -26.67 15.79
N GLU A 27 45.43 -25.75 15.69
CA GLU A 27 46.54 -25.62 16.65
C GLU A 27 46.86 -24.14 16.88
N VAL A 28 46.91 -23.70 18.14
CA VAL A 28 47.50 -22.44 18.57
C VAL A 28 49.02 -22.64 18.63
N VAL A 29 49.73 -22.00 17.70
CA VAL A 29 51.18 -22.18 17.52
C VAL A 29 51.96 -21.27 18.47
N GLN A 30 51.60 -19.99 18.52
CA GLN A 30 52.29 -19.00 19.33
C GLN A 30 51.32 -17.91 19.79
N ILE A 31 51.39 -17.55 21.06
CA ILE A 31 50.74 -16.34 21.59
C ILE A 31 51.84 -15.30 21.77
N ALA A 32 51.65 -14.09 21.24
CA ALA A 32 52.66 -13.05 21.33
C ALA A 32 52.96 -12.68 22.79
N GLU A 33 54.24 -12.46 23.10
CA GLU A 33 54.72 -12.06 24.42
C GLU A 33 54.52 -10.57 24.73
N GLN A 34 53.98 -9.80 23.78
CA GLN A 34 53.68 -8.37 23.91
C GLN A 34 52.47 -8.00 23.04
N LEU A 35 51.68 -7.04 23.51
CA LEU A 35 50.64 -6.40 22.71
C LEU A 35 51.28 -5.50 21.64
N ASN A 36 50.62 -5.36 20.49
CA ASN A 36 51.07 -4.41 19.48
C ASN A 36 50.82 -2.95 19.93
N ALA A 37 51.29 -1.98 19.15
CA ALA A 37 51.11 -0.55 19.47
C ALA A 37 49.64 -0.10 19.58
N ALA A 38 48.69 -0.86 19.02
CA ALA A 38 47.26 -0.62 19.13
C ALA A 38 46.60 -1.38 20.30
N GLY A 39 47.39 -2.06 21.14
CA GLY A 39 46.90 -2.86 22.27
C GLY A 39 46.31 -4.22 21.90
N TRP A 40 46.50 -4.69 20.67
CA TRP A 40 45.97 -5.98 20.23
C TRP A 40 46.95 -7.12 20.54
N LEU A 41 46.41 -8.25 20.98
CA LEU A 41 47.15 -9.49 21.18
C LEU A 41 47.19 -10.28 19.87
N HIS A 42 48.38 -10.61 19.37
CA HIS A 42 48.52 -11.46 18.19
C HIS A 42 48.70 -12.92 18.58
N ILE A 43 47.92 -13.80 17.97
CA ILE A 43 47.95 -15.25 18.19
C ILE A 43 48.14 -15.94 16.84
N ASP A 44 49.26 -16.62 16.67
CA ASP A 44 49.54 -17.44 15.49
C ASP A 44 48.84 -18.81 15.64
N ILE A 45 48.08 -19.18 14.62
CA ILE A 45 47.32 -20.43 14.54
C ILE A 45 47.67 -21.19 13.27
N SER A 46 47.50 -22.50 13.31
CA SER A 46 47.54 -23.37 12.13
C SER A 46 46.26 -24.18 11.99
N LEU A 47 45.82 -24.34 10.74
CA LEU A 47 44.58 -25.03 10.38
C LEU A 47 44.87 -26.09 9.33
N ASP A 48 44.40 -27.32 9.57
CA ASP A 48 44.36 -28.37 8.57
C ASP A 48 43.29 -28.03 7.52
N CYS A 49 43.73 -27.89 6.27
CA CYS A 49 42.87 -27.60 5.13
C CYS A 49 42.72 -28.81 4.21
N SER A 50 43.14 -30.01 4.66
CA SER A 50 42.91 -31.25 3.92
C SER A 50 41.42 -31.53 3.79
N GLY A 51 40.98 -31.91 2.57
CA GLY A 51 39.57 -32.17 2.27
C GLY A 51 38.81 -30.98 1.66
N LYS A 52 39.36 -29.76 1.65
CA LYS A 52 38.72 -28.61 0.97
C LYS A 52 38.82 -28.76 -0.56
N ALA A 53 37.67 -28.68 -1.25
CA ALA A 53 37.59 -28.93 -2.68
C ALA A 53 38.13 -27.74 -3.50
N TYR A 54 39.13 -28.00 -4.33
CA TYR A 54 39.68 -27.01 -5.26
C TYR A 54 38.89 -26.97 -6.57
N SER A 55 38.63 -25.77 -7.08
CA SER A 55 38.07 -25.55 -8.43
C SER A 55 38.96 -24.60 -9.26
N GLN A 56 38.75 -24.59 -10.58
CA GLN A 56 39.43 -23.65 -11.47
C GLN A 56 38.97 -22.21 -11.16
N GLY A 57 39.92 -21.34 -10.80
CA GLY A 57 39.67 -19.96 -10.36
C GLY A 57 39.76 -19.76 -8.84
N GLY A 58 39.83 -20.83 -8.04
CA GLY A 58 40.14 -20.78 -6.61
C GLY A 58 41.64 -20.84 -6.30
N VAL A 59 41.98 -20.88 -5.01
CA VAL A 59 43.37 -21.02 -4.55
C VAL A 59 43.66 -22.42 -4.04
N ARG A 60 44.81 -22.96 -4.46
CA ARG A 60 45.33 -24.22 -3.91
C ARG A 60 45.83 -24.00 -2.48
N LEU A 61 45.02 -24.43 -1.53
CA LEU A 61 45.39 -24.48 -0.11
C LEU A 61 46.46 -25.56 0.10
N LYS A 62 47.43 -25.28 0.98
CA LYS A 62 48.36 -26.28 1.50
C LYS A 62 47.59 -27.22 2.42
N ARG A 63 48.15 -28.40 2.69
CA ARG A 63 47.62 -29.32 3.71
C ARG A 63 47.37 -28.59 5.05
N ARG A 64 48.28 -27.68 5.43
CA ARG A 64 48.14 -26.85 6.63
C ARG A 64 48.46 -25.40 6.31
N GLU A 65 47.52 -24.51 6.64
CA GLU A 65 47.65 -23.07 6.46
C GLU A 65 47.88 -22.36 7.79
N TRP A 66 48.57 -21.22 7.75
CA TRP A 66 49.03 -20.50 8.94
C TRP A 66 48.51 -19.06 8.91
N PHE A 67 47.90 -18.65 10.03
CA PHE A 67 47.28 -17.34 10.18
C PHE A 67 47.70 -16.69 11.50
N THR A 68 47.59 -15.36 11.56
CA THR A 68 47.71 -14.57 12.77
C THR A 68 46.35 -13.96 13.06
N ILE A 69 45.76 -14.26 14.21
CA ILE A 69 44.56 -13.59 14.73
C ILE A 69 45.02 -12.42 15.59
N GLY A 70 44.49 -11.23 15.34
CA GLY A 70 44.64 -10.07 16.22
C GLY A 70 43.40 -9.92 17.08
N VAL A 71 43.57 -10.10 18.39
CA VAL A 71 42.51 -10.00 19.38
C VAL A 71 42.55 -8.61 20.02
N PRO A 72 41.50 -7.79 19.84
CA PRO A 72 41.41 -6.49 20.49
C PRO A 72 41.24 -6.63 22.01
N ALA A 73 41.50 -5.54 22.74
CA ALA A 73 41.34 -5.49 24.19
C ALA A 73 39.89 -5.77 24.65
N ASP A 74 38.89 -5.30 23.90
CA ASP A 74 37.47 -5.37 24.25
C ASP A 74 36.73 -6.56 23.59
N PHE A 75 37.46 -7.65 23.30
CA PHE A 75 36.83 -8.89 22.84
C PHE A 75 35.86 -9.44 23.91
N PRO A 76 34.67 -9.97 23.54
CA PRO A 76 34.15 -10.23 22.19
C PRO A 76 33.35 -9.07 21.56
N TYR A 77 33.17 -7.94 22.24
CA TYR A 77 32.41 -6.80 21.73
C TYR A 77 33.09 -6.15 20.53
N GLN A 78 34.42 -6.07 20.55
CA GLN A 78 35.21 -5.70 19.37
C GLN A 78 35.63 -6.95 18.58
N LEU A 79 35.35 -6.94 17.28
CA LEU A 79 35.63 -8.05 16.36
C LEU A 79 37.15 -8.28 16.18
N PRO A 80 37.66 -9.52 16.28
CA PRO A 80 39.03 -9.86 15.93
C PRO A 80 39.33 -9.66 14.44
N ALA A 81 40.60 -9.49 14.08
CA ALA A 81 41.04 -9.52 12.68
C ALA A 81 41.95 -10.72 12.41
N ILE A 82 42.13 -11.07 11.13
CA ILE A 82 42.99 -12.19 10.74
C ILE A 82 43.85 -11.86 9.53
N TRP A 83 45.10 -12.31 9.59
CA TRP A 83 46.07 -12.19 8.50
C TRP A 83 46.67 -13.54 8.14
N THR A 84 46.93 -13.75 6.86
CA THR A 84 47.77 -14.85 6.38
C THR A 84 49.25 -14.55 6.64
N ARG A 85 50.04 -15.59 6.92
CA ARG A 85 51.49 -15.49 7.10
C ARG A 85 52.28 -15.36 5.79
N HIS A 86 51.60 -15.33 4.64
CA HIS A 86 52.18 -15.29 3.31
C HIS A 86 51.38 -14.39 2.37
N ALA A 87 51.93 -13.99 1.22
CA ALA A 87 51.22 -13.15 0.25
C ALA A 87 50.51 -13.94 -0.89
N ARG A 88 50.41 -15.27 -0.80
CA ARG A 88 49.85 -16.11 -1.90
C ARG A 88 48.39 -15.82 -2.23
N PHE A 89 47.64 -15.26 -1.28
CA PHE A 89 46.22 -14.93 -1.47
C PHE A 89 46.04 -13.48 -1.98
N ALA A 90 47.12 -12.73 -2.19
CA ALA A 90 47.05 -11.38 -2.72
C ALA A 90 46.40 -11.37 -4.10
N GLY A 91 45.51 -10.40 -4.34
CA GLY A 91 44.75 -10.28 -5.58
C GLY A 91 43.45 -11.08 -5.63
N LEU A 92 43.11 -11.83 -4.57
CA LEU A 92 41.77 -12.41 -4.43
C LEU A 92 40.76 -11.38 -3.90
N PRO A 93 39.46 -11.56 -4.19
CA PRO A 93 38.40 -10.85 -3.48
C PRO A 93 38.51 -11.07 -1.97
N HIS A 94 38.08 -10.08 -1.16
CA HIS A 94 38.10 -10.16 0.31
C HIS A 94 39.50 -10.37 0.94
N VAL A 95 40.59 -10.15 0.19
CA VAL A 95 41.95 -10.09 0.72
C VAL A 95 42.47 -8.66 0.61
N GLN A 96 42.76 -8.05 1.74
CA GLN A 96 43.23 -6.67 1.86
C GLN A 96 44.66 -6.62 2.39
N TRP A 97 45.40 -5.58 2.05
CA TRP A 97 46.82 -5.42 2.39
C TRP A 97 47.64 -6.68 2.09
N LYS A 98 47.33 -7.37 0.99
CA LYS A 98 47.90 -8.67 0.55
C LYS A 98 47.74 -9.86 1.50
N ARG A 99 47.27 -9.65 2.75
CA ARG A 99 47.32 -10.65 3.81
C ARG A 99 46.10 -10.68 4.73
N HIS A 100 45.43 -9.56 4.95
CA HIS A 100 44.26 -9.45 5.81
C HIS A 100 43.03 -10.05 5.13
N LEU A 101 42.25 -10.87 5.84
CA LEU A 101 41.05 -11.50 5.28
C LEU A 101 39.79 -10.82 5.81
N CYS A 102 38.92 -10.41 4.90
CA CYS A 102 37.60 -9.90 5.24
C CYS A 102 36.62 -11.07 5.38
N LEU A 103 36.36 -11.48 6.62
CA LEU A 103 35.48 -12.62 6.91
C LEU A 103 33.98 -12.26 6.90
N TYR A 104 33.64 -10.99 7.08
CA TYR A 104 32.26 -10.51 7.21
C TYR A 104 31.99 -9.40 6.20
N GLN A 105 30.81 -9.39 5.59
CA GLN A 105 30.41 -8.30 4.69
C GLN A 105 29.79 -7.14 5.50
N ALA A 106 28.98 -7.46 6.51
CA ALA A 106 28.39 -6.53 7.46
C ALA A 106 28.69 -6.98 8.92
N PRO A 107 29.90 -6.69 9.44
CA PRO A 107 30.31 -7.10 10.79
C PRO A 107 29.29 -6.78 11.89
N ALA A 108 28.66 -5.60 11.85
CA ALA A 108 27.73 -5.15 12.89
C ALA A 108 26.46 -6.01 13.02
N THR A 109 26.11 -6.79 12.00
CA THR A 109 24.93 -7.68 12.00
C THR A 109 25.30 -9.15 11.90
N GLU A 110 26.42 -9.49 11.26
CA GLU A 110 26.86 -10.89 11.08
C GLU A 110 27.68 -11.41 12.27
N TRP A 111 28.42 -10.55 12.98
CA TRP A 111 29.20 -10.97 14.14
C TRP A 111 28.29 -11.18 15.35
N ASN A 112 28.09 -12.44 15.72
CA ASN A 112 27.42 -12.77 16.97
C ASN A 112 28.44 -12.80 18.11
N VAL A 113 28.40 -11.76 18.94
CA VAL A 113 29.28 -11.58 20.11
C VAL A 113 29.23 -12.80 21.05
N ASN A 114 28.09 -13.50 21.12
CA ASN A 114 27.93 -14.68 21.98
C ASN A 114 28.70 -15.92 21.50
N ASP A 115 29.04 -16.00 20.20
CA ASP A 115 29.70 -17.18 19.63
C ASP A 115 31.22 -17.16 19.85
N GLY A 116 31.79 -16.00 20.20
CA GLY A 116 33.21 -15.82 20.50
C GLY A 116 34.15 -16.40 19.43
N MET A 117 35.31 -16.90 19.85
CA MET A 117 36.33 -17.42 18.92
C MET A 117 35.87 -18.65 18.14
N PHE A 118 34.89 -19.42 18.64
CA PHE A 118 34.33 -20.54 17.91
C PHE A 118 33.56 -20.08 16.66
N GLY A 119 32.67 -19.08 16.81
CA GLY A 119 31.98 -18.47 15.69
C GLY A 119 32.94 -17.82 14.70
N TYR A 120 33.97 -17.14 15.22
CA TYR A 120 35.00 -16.50 14.39
C TYR A 120 35.79 -17.50 13.53
N LEU A 121 36.25 -18.61 14.13
CA LEU A 121 36.95 -19.67 13.39
C LEU A 121 36.02 -20.41 12.42
N SER A 122 34.76 -20.63 12.77
CA SER A 122 33.77 -21.21 11.86
C SER A 122 33.59 -20.35 10.61
N ARG A 123 33.59 -19.01 10.77
CA ARG A 123 33.52 -18.09 9.63
C ARG A 123 34.78 -18.13 8.76
N LEU A 124 35.96 -18.24 9.38
CA LEU A 124 37.22 -18.43 8.66
C LEU A 124 37.22 -19.73 7.84
N ASP A 125 36.69 -20.82 8.39
CA ASP A 125 36.63 -22.10 7.71
C ASP A 125 35.77 -22.05 6.43
N VAL A 126 34.59 -21.40 6.52
CA VAL A 126 33.72 -21.11 5.38
C VAL A 126 34.43 -20.23 4.34
N TRP A 127 35.16 -19.20 4.79
CA TRP A 127 35.93 -18.34 3.90
C TRP A 127 36.97 -19.16 3.12
N LEU A 128 37.66 -20.10 3.78
CA LEU A 128 38.67 -20.97 3.14
C LEU A 128 38.05 -21.93 2.13
N ASP A 129 36.86 -22.48 2.40
CA ASP A 129 36.13 -23.30 1.42
C ASP A 129 35.79 -22.50 0.17
N HIS A 130 35.24 -21.28 0.35
CA HIS A 130 34.93 -20.40 -0.76
C HIS A 130 36.19 -19.97 -1.53
N ALA A 131 37.30 -19.70 -0.83
CA ALA A 131 38.58 -19.37 -1.45
C ALA A 131 39.13 -20.53 -2.30
N ALA A 132 39.07 -21.77 -1.79
CA ALA A 132 39.50 -22.96 -2.52
C ALA A 132 38.62 -23.24 -3.74
N ALA A 133 37.32 -23.00 -3.61
CA ALA A 133 36.32 -23.19 -4.66
C ALA A 133 36.18 -22.00 -5.63
N GLY A 134 36.95 -20.91 -5.48
CA GLY A 134 36.85 -19.73 -6.35
C GLY A 134 35.52 -18.98 -6.22
N GLN A 135 34.84 -19.13 -5.08
CA GLN A 135 33.49 -18.63 -4.78
C GLN A 135 33.48 -17.46 -3.80
N LEU A 136 34.59 -16.71 -3.68
CA LEU A 136 34.65 -15.51 -2.83
C LEU A 136 33.76 -14.36 -3.33
N ASN A 137 33.35 -14.38 -4.60
CA ASN A 137 32.29 -13.54 -5.17
C ASN A 137 31.31 -14.46 -5.92
N PRO A 138 30.34 -15.10 -5.24
CA PRO A 138 29.36 -15.98 -5.88
C PRO A 138 28.56 -15.23 -6.95
N SER A 139 28.20 -15.91 -8.04
CA SER A 139 27.30 -15.33 -9.05
C SER A 139 25.97 -14.94 -8.40
N GLY A 140 25.50 -13.71 -8.63
CA GLY A 140 24.31 -13.18 -7.97
C GLY A 140 24.59 -12.32 -6.73
N GLU A 141 25.81 -12.32 -6.19
CA GLU A 141 26.20 -11.44 -5.07
C GLU A 141 26.87 -10.15 -5.53
N ALA A 142 26.93 -9.17 -4.62
CA ALA A 142 27.58 -7.90 -4.88
C ALA A 142 29.10 -8.08 -5.05
N LEU A 143 29.68 -7.45 -6.06
CA LEU A 143 31.13 -7.45 -6.26
C LEU A 143 31.84 -6.69 -5.14
N HIS A 144 32.91 -7.30 -4.62
CA HIS A 144 33.82 -6.60 -3.72
C HIS A 144 34.52 -5.44 -4.43
N PRO A 145 34.38 -4.18 -3.96
CA PRO A 145 35.04 -3.03 -4.58
C PRO A 145 36.56 -3.05 -4.30
N PRO A 146 37.39 -2.45 -5.17
CA PRO A 146 38.80 -2.25 -4.87
C PRO A 146 39.01 -1.38 -3.63
N VAL A 147 40.09 -1.64 -2.90
CA VAL A 147 40.47 -0.85 -1.73
C VAL A 147 41.40 0.28 -2.13
N ALA A 148 41.00 1.51 -1.85
CA ALA A 148 41.87 2.69 -1.89
C ALA A 148 42.38 3.00 -0.48
N TYR A 149 43.69 3.10 -0.32
CA TYR A 149 44.31 3.33 0.99
C TYR A 149 44.20 4.79 1.38
N LEU A 150 43.38 5.07 2.39
CA LEU A 150 43.20 6.42 2.92
C LEU A 150 44.45 6.89 3.70
N PRO A 151 44.80 8.18 3.63
CA PRO A 151 45.88 8.75 4.42
C PRO A 151 45.52 8.78 5.91
N SER A 152 46.53 8.83 6.79
CA SER A 152 46.35 8.93 8.25
C SER A 152 45.92 10.32 8.75
N GLY A 153 45.78 11.30 7.85
CA GLY A 153 45.46 12.70 8.15
C GLY A 153 43.97 13.05 8.02
N PRO A 154 43.59 14.34 7.90
CA PRO A 154 42.21 14.75 7.72
C PRO A 154 41.63 14.12 6.45
N LEU A 155 40.50 13.44 6.60
CA LEU A 155 39.83 12.76 5.49
C LEU A 155 39.20 13.79 4.56
N ARG A 156 39.59 13.72 3.28
CA ARG A 156 38.91 14.43 2.20
C ARG A 156 37.85 13.52 1.59
N VAL A 157 36.62 14.00 1.54
CA VAL A 157 35.45 13.26 1.08
C VAL A 157 35.08 13.74 -0.32
N VAL A 158 34.86 12.80 -1.22
CA VAL A 158 34.30 13.10 -2.55
C VAL A 158 32.98 12.37 -2.71
N ILE A 159 31.93 13.12 -3.08
CA ILE A 159 30.59 12.56 -3.29
C ILE A 159 30.21 12.67 -4.76
N PRO A 160 30.19 11.56 -5.51
CA PRO A 160 29.69 11.57 -6.87
C PRO A 160 28.15 11.64 -6.87
N ARG A 161 27.59 12.72 -7.42
CA ARG A 161 26.14 13.00 -7.47
C ARG A 161 25.49 12.63 -8.79
N THR A 162 26.28 12.50 -9.85
CA THR A 162 25.80 12.20 -11.21
C THR A 162 26.42 10.90 -11.73
N ASP A 163 25.66 10.17 -12.54
CA ASP A 163 26.05 8.88 -13.08
C ASP A 163 27.33 9.01 -13.92
N ALA A 164 28.19 8.00 -13.88
CA ALA A 164 29.42 8.02 -14.65
C ALA A 164 29.12 7.81 -16.15
N PRO A 165 29.87 8.46 -17.06
CA PRO A 165 29.80 8.19 -18.49
C PRO A 165 29.88 6.70 -18.81
N ALA A 166 29.05 6.25 -19.74
CA ALA A 166 29.05 4.86 -20.20
C ALA A 166 30.34 4.53 -20.97
N VAL A 167 30.95 3.40 -20.65
CA VAL A 167 32.19 2.91 -21.27
C VAL A 167 31.96 1.47 -21.73
N SER A 168 32.16 1.22 -23.03
CA SER A 168 31.91 -0.10 -23.63
C SER A 168 33.21 -0.85 -23.98
N ALA A 169 34.01 -0.31 -24.90
CA ALA A 169 35.20 -0.99 -25.44
C ALA A 169 36.49 -0.17 -25.40
N ALA A 170 36.40 1.15 -25.27
CA ALA A 170 37.55 2.05 -25.18
C ALA A 170 37.42 2.92 -23.93
N ASN A 171 38.54 3.25 -23.29
CA ASN A 171 38.55 4.11 -22.11
C ASN A 171 37.91 5.47 -22.42
N TRP A 172 37.09 5.96 -21.50
CA TRP A 172 36.61 7.34 -21.55
C TRP A 172 37.55 8.23 -20.76
N ILE A 173 38.02 9.30 -21.39
CA ILE A 173 38.89 10.28 -20.75
C ILE A 173 38.32 11.67 -20.97
N GLY A 174 38.16 12.41 -19.88
CA GLY A 174 37.57 13.73 -19.87
C GLY A 174 37.82 14.42 -18.54
N PHE A 175 36.86 15.23 -18.11
CA PHE A 175 36.90 15.96 -16.86
C PHE A 175 35.59 15.80 -16.10
N SER A 176 35.68 15.68 -14.78
CA SER A 176 34.54 15.77 -13.87
C SER A 176 34.42 17.20 -13.35
N GLN A 177 33.23 17.78 -13.42
CA GLN A 177 32.92 19.07 -12.81
C GLN A 177 32.74 18.89 -11.30
N LEU A 178 33.41 19.71 -10.51
CA LEU A 178 33.41 19.65 -9.05
C LEU A 178 32.65 20.84 -8.44
N ALA A 179 31.93 20.57 -7.35
CA ALA A 179 31.38 21.59 -6.46
C ALA A 179 32.06 21.46 -5.09
N ASN A 180 32.88 22.45 -4.71
CA ASN A 180 33.51 22.48 -3.39
C ASN A 180 32.47 22.89 -2.34
N VAL A 181 32.08 21.96 -1.47
CA VAL A 181 31.05 22.18 -0.44
C VAL A 181 31.68 22.66 0.86
N SER A 182 32.86 22.13 1.20
CA SER A 182 33.67 22.56 2.35
C SER A 182 35.14 22.23 2.11
N ASP A 183 36.03 22.64 3.02
CA ASP A 183 37.47 22.33 2.96
C ASP A 183 37.77 20.82 2.95
N THR A 184 36.81 19.99 3.40
CA THR A 184 36.94 18.53 3.48
C THR A 184 36.03 17.80 2.51
N ARG A 185 35.20 18.50 1.71
CA ARG A 185 34.21 17.87 0.82
C ARG A 185 34.09 18.55 -0.53
N ALA A 186 34.23 17.75 -1.58
CA ALA A 186 33.88 18.11 -2.95
C ALA A 186 32.85 17.12 -3.54
N ASP A 187 31.91 17.62 -4.33
CA ASP A 187 30.91 16.80 -5.01
C ASP A 187 31.19 16.76 -6.51
N ILE A 188 31.11 15.59 -7.14
CA ILE A 188 31.13 15.48 -8.62
C ILE A 188 29.71 15.71 -9.12
N VAL A 189 29.48 16.84 -9.79
CA VAL A 189 28.14 17.30 -10.22
C VAL A 189 27.92 17.17 -11.72
N GLY A 190 28.98 16.90 -12.49
CA GLY A 190 28.92 16.79 -13.95
C GLY A 190 30.15 16.10 -14.54
N TRP A 191 30.08 15.82 -15.85
CA TRP A 191 31.17 15.28 -16.65
C TRP A 191 31.22 16.02 -17.99
N ALA A 192 32.43 16.30 -18.48
CA ALA A 192 32.66 17.00 -19.73
C ALA A 192 33.80 16.33 -20.51
N ALA A 193 33.67 16.21 -21.83
CA ALA A 193 34.82 15.95 -22.68
C ALA A 193 35.66 17.22 -22.83
N LEU A 194 36.92 17.11 -23.26
CA LEU A 194 37.86 18.24 -23.36
C LEU A 194 37.29 19.42 -24.19
N GLN A 195 36.52 19.12 -25.22
CA GLN A 195 35.89 20.13 -26.11
C GLN A 195 34.65 20.81 -25.51
N ASP A 196 34.06 20.25 -24.46
CA ASP A 196 32.81 20.70 -23.85
C ASP A 196 33.04 21.43 -22.52
N ILE A 197 34.30 21.72 -22.20
CA ILE A 197 34.68 22.44 -20.98
C ILE A 197 34.36 23.91 -21.15
N GLY A 198 33.36 24.40 -20.41
CA GLY A 198 33.05 25.83 -20.29
C GLY A 198 33.84 26.54 -19.20
N ASP A 199 33.50 27.79 -18.93
CA ASP A 199 34.21 28.67 -17.97
C ASP A 199 34.06 28.27 -16.48
N GLN A 200 33.31 27.21 -16.16
CA GLN A 200 32.92 26.85 -14.79
C GLN A 200 33.93 25.93 -14.08
N SER A 201 34.99 26.50 -13.49
CA SER A 201 35.89 25.84 -12.52
C SER A 201 35.18 25.55 -11.19
N PRO A 202 35.55 24.48 -10.43
CA PRO A 202 36.68 23.56 -10.61
C PRO A 202 36.40 22.26 -11.38
N PHE A 203 37.45 21.75 -12.05
CA PHE A 203 37.43 20.51 -12.83
C PHE A 203 38.52 19.53 -12.39
N ALA A 204 38.21 18.24 -12.38
CA ALA A 204 39.19 17.18 -12.16
C ALA A 204 39.31 16.27 -13.39
N PRO A 205 40.53 15.98 -13.89
CA PRO A 205 40.70 15.01 -14.97
C PRO A 205 40.16 13.65 -14.52
N ALA A 206 39.45 13.00 -15.43
CA ALA A 206 38.73 11.78 -15.18
C ALA A 206 39.10 10.71 -16.20
N PHE A 207 39.50 9.54 -15.71
CA PHE A 207 39.90 8.38 -16.50
C PHE A 207 39.01 7.19 -16.13
N LEU A 208 38.03 6.88 -16.97
CA LEU A 208 37.16 5.72 -16.82
C LEU A 208 37.69 4.61 -17.72
N ILE A 209 38.40 3.67 -17.12
CA ILE A 209 39.07 2.59 -17.84
C ILE A 209 38.13 1.40 -18.08
N SER A 210 38.16 0.86 -19.29
CA SER A 210 37.29 -0.22 -19.74
C SER A 210 37.63 -1.58 -19.12
N GLU A 211 38.89 -1.76 -18.67
CA GLU A 211 39.36 -2.98 -18.02
C GLU A 211 39.43 -2.84 -16.49
N PRO A 212 39.09 -3.90 -15.71
CA PRO A 212 39.16 -3.86 -14.25
C PRO A 212 40.56 -3.58 -13.70
N MET A 213 40.66 -2.72 -12.69
CA MET A 213 41.85 -2.55 -11.84
C MET A 213 42.07 -3.74 -10.90
N PRO A 214 43.26 -3.86 -10.28
CA PRO A 214 43.46 -4.78 -9.17
C PRO A 214 42.51 -4.44 -8.00
N TYR A 215 42.22 -5.43 -7.16
CA TYR A 215 41.39 -5.25 -5.95
C TYR A 215 42.02 -4.33 -4.88
N GLU A 216 43.27 -3.91 -5.06
CA GLU A 216 43.94 -2.90 -4.26
C GLU A 216 44.49 -1.82 -5.18
N PHE A 217 44.12 -0.56 -4.94
CA PHE A 217 44.74 0.54 -5.66
C PHE A 217 46.19 0.73 -5.20
N PRO A 218 47.12 1.05 -6.12
CA PRO A 218 48.51 1.27 -5.77
C PRO A 218 48.70 2.41 -4.77
N LYS A 219 49.67 2.23 -3.86
CA LYS A 219 50.12 3.28 -2.92
C LYS A 219 51.15 4.22 -3.53
N LYS A 220 51.94 3.73 -4.48
CA LYS A 220 52.97 4.52 -5.18
C LYS A 220 52.46 4.96 -6.54
N MET A 221 52.75 6.20 -6.90
CA MET A 221 52.31 6.77 -8.18
C MET A 221 52.92 6.04 -9.38
N GLY A 222 54.19 5.61 -9.31
CA GLY A 222 54.82 4.82 -10.37
C GLY A 222 54.11 3.49 -10.65
N ASP A 223 53.60 2.82 -9.61
CA ASP A 223 52.81 1.59 -9.73
C ASP A 223 51.43 1.88 -10.33
N LEU A 224 50.78 2.98 -9.93
CA LEU A 224 49.51 3.43 -10.50
C LEU A 224 49.65 3.71 -12.00
N PHE A 225 50.71 4.41 -12.40
CA PHE A 225 50.98 4.72 -13.79
C PHE A 225 51.27 3.47 -14.62
N SER A 226 52.04 2.54 -14.08
CA SER A 226 52.28 1.24 -14.74
C SER A 226 50.96 0.48 -14.96
N GLU A 227 50.03 0.55 -14.01
CA GLU A 227 48.74 -0.14 -14.10
C GLU A 227 47.78 0.52 -15.11
N LEU A 228 47.82 1.85 -15.19
CA LEU A 228 47.08 2.64 -16.17
C LEU A 228 47.64 2.46 -17.59
N GLU A 229 48.96 2.39 -17.74
CA GLU A 229 49.63 2.19 -19.03
C GLU A 229 49.31 0.81 -19.62
N ARG A 230 49.29 -0.25 -18.80
CA ARG A 230 48.82 -1.58 -19.22
C ARG A 230 47.40 -1.59 -19.77
N ARG A 231 46.58 -0.62 -19.37
CA ARG A 231 45.18 -0.46 -19.78
C ARG A 231 44.99 0.65 -20.82
N GLY A 232 46.07 1.12 -21.44
CA GLY A 232 46.01 2.06 -22.56
C GLY A 232 45.96 3.54 -22.17
N VAL A 233 46.32 3.92 -20.94
CA VAL A 233 46.48 5.33 -20.54
C VAL A 233 47.97 5.64 -20.35
N SER A 234 48.60 6.29 -21.34
CA SER A 234 50.03 6.62 -21.28
C SER A 234 50.34 7.71 -20.25
N ILE A 235 51.56 7.66 -19.69
CA ILE A 235 52.05 8.67 -18.73
C ILE A 235 52.02 10.08 -19.35
N GLY A 236 52.44 10.22 -20.62
CA GLY A 236 52.44 11.50 -21.32
C GLY A 236 51.03 12.10 -21.42
N PHE A 237 50.02 11.26 -21.63
CA PHE A 237 48.63 11.70 -21.67
C PHE A 237 48.12 12.12 -20.28
N LEU A 238 48.45 11.34 -19.24
CA LEU A 238 48.07 11.67 -17.86
C LEU A 238 48.67 13.02 -17.40
N VAL A 239 49.95 13.25 -17.69
CA VAL A 239 50.63 14.52 -17.39
C VAL A 239 50.01 15.68 -18.17
N THR A 240 49.61 15.44 -19.43
CA THR A 240 48.91 16.45 -20.24
C THR A 240 47.54 16.80 -19.65
N ALA A 241 46.75 15.80 -19.24
CA ALA A 241 45.46 16.02 -18.59
C ALA A 241 45.60 16.78 -17.26
N LEU A 242 46.61 16.45 -16.45
CA LEU A 242 46.94 17.18 -15.22
C LEU A 242 47.29 18.66 -15.51
N ARG A 243 48.07 18.93 -16.56
CA ARG A 243 48.40 20.31 -16.98
C ARG A 243 47.18 21.10 -17.39
N VAL A 244 46.33 20.50 -18.22
CA VAL A 244 45.06 21.12 -18.62
C VAL A 244 44.23 21.41 -17.37
N ALA A 245 44.15 20.48 -16.42
CA ALA A 245 43.46 20.72 -15.17
C ALA A 245 44.05 21.89 -14.37
N VAL A 246 45.38 22.01 -14.28
CA VAL A 246 46.04 23.13 -13.60
C VAL A 246 45.72 24.50 -14.24
N LEU A 247 45.44 24.52 -15.55
CA LEU A 247 45.01 25.71 -16.29
C LEU A 247 43.51 26.00 -16.10
N LEU A 248 42.68 24.96 -15.96
CA LEU A 248 41.23 25.09 -15.80
C LEU A 248 40.79 25.45 -14.37
N ASN A 249 41.67 25.26 -13.37
CA ASN A 249 41.38 25.53 -11.96
C ASN A 249 42.12 26.76 -11.46
N ARG A 250 41.57 27.44 -10.45
CA ARG A 250 42.23 28.60 -9.83
C ARG A 250 43.49 28.17 -9.08
N GLU A 251 44.39 29.10 -8.83
CA GLU A 251 45.64 28.78 -8.13
C GLU A 251 45.46 28.22 -6.72
N THR A 252 44.38 28.62 -6.06
CA THR A 252 44.04 28.21 -4.69
C THR A 252 43.20 26.94 -4.64
N ASP A 253 42.67 26.47 -5.78
CA ASP A 253 41.77 25.32 -5.80
C ASP A 253 42.55 24.02 -5.60
N PRO A 254 42.05 23.08 -4.78
CA PRO A 254 42.61 21.74 -4.71
C PRO A 254 42.44 21.02 -6.06
N LEU A 255 43.45 20.26 -6.46
CA LEU A 255 43.39 19.46 -7.68
C LEU A 255 43.10 17.99 -7.34
N PHE A 256 42.15 17.40 -8.05
CA PHE A 256 41.77 15.99 -7.91
C PHE A 256 41.91 15.26 -9.25
N VAL A 257 42.04 13.94 -9.20
CA VAL A 257 42.01 13.06 -10.37
C VAL A 257 41.02 11.94 -10.11
N VAL A 258 40.04 11.77 -10.99
CA VAL A 258 39.02 10.72 -10.88
C VAL A 258 39.45 9.51 -11.71
N LEU A 259 39.43 8.34 -11.09
CA LEU A 259 39.70 7.05 -11.72
C LEU A 259 38.48 6.16 -11.57
N GLY A 260 37.97 5.63 -12.67
CA GLY A 260 36.83 4.71 -12.68
C GLY A 260 37.20 3.35 -13.23
N THR A 261 36.76 2.28 -12.58
CA THR A 261 36.98 0.89 -13.00
C THR A 261 35.67 0.07 -12.93
N PRO A 262 35.36 -0.84 -13.88
CA PRO A 262 34.10 -1.59 -13.94
C PRO A 262 34.05 -2.74 -12.92
N MET A 263 33.97 -2.38 -11.64
CA MET A 263 34.05 -3.30 -10.49
C MET A 263 32.92 -3.09 -9.47
N ARG A 264 31.81 -2.47 -9.87
CA ARG A 264 30.55 -2.47 -9.12
C ARG A 264 29.46 -3.24 -9.86
N GLY A 265 28.52 -3.78 -9.10
CA GLY A 265 27.38 -4.52 -9.62
C GLY A 265 27.31 -5.92 -9.02
N VAL A 266 26.64 -6.82 -9.74
CA VAL A 266 26.42 -8.21 -9.33
C VAL A 266 27.39 -9.11 -10.10
N ALA A 267 28.07 -10.01 -9.39
CA ALA A 267 28.94 -11.00 -10.00
C ALA A 267 28.15 -11.86 -10.99
N GLY A 268 28.68 -12.03 -12.21
CA GLY A 268 28.02 -12.74 -13.31
C GLY A 268 27.11 -11.86 -14.18
N SER A 269 26.84 -10.61 -13.81
CA SER A 269 26.13 -9.66 -14.67
C SER A 269 27.03 -9.14 -15.81
N MET A 270 26.44 -8.95 -16.99
CA MET A 270 27.07 -8.29 -18.14
C MET A 270 27.14 -6.76 -17.95
N GLU A 271 26.25 -6.18 -17.14
CA GLU A 271 26.19 -4.74 -16.87
C GLU A 271 26.99 -4.41 -15.59
N ARG A 272 28.30 -4.18 -15.74
CA ARG A 272 29.15 -3.70 -14.65
C ARG A 272 29.11 -2.19 -14.58
N LYS A 273 29.01 -1.66 -13.35
CA LYS A 273 29.04 -0.23 -13.07
C LYS A 273 30.43 0.17 -12.60
N PHE A 274 30.75 1.46 -12.75
CA PHE A 274 32.07 1.98 -12.39
C PHE A 274 32.21 2.19 -10.88
N HIS A 275 33.26 1.64 -10.29
CA HIS A 275 33.77 2.04 -8.98
C HIS A 275 34.69 3.25 -9.18
N LEU A 276 34.45 4.34 -8.45
CA LEU A 276 35.26 5.55 -8.53
C LEU A 276 36.25 5.61 -7.37
N ALA A 277 37.51 5.86 -7.68
CA ALA A 277 38.56 6.24 -6.76
C ALA A 277 39.06 7.63 -7.13
N VAL A 278 39.28 8.49 -6.14
CA VAL A 278 39.70 9.88 -6.39
C VAL A 278 41.05 10.10 -5.72
N TRP A 279 42.01 10.56 -6.50
CA TRP A 279 43.35 10.92 -6.05
C TRP A 279 43.39 12.43 -5.81
N TYR A 280 43.84 12.84 -4.62
CA TYR A 280 44.14 14.21 -4.28
C TYR A 280 45.58 14.56 -4.67
N VAL A 281 45.76 15.64 -5.44
CA VAL A 281 47.07 16.09 -5.89
C VAL A 281 47.60 17.14 -4.93
N ASP A 282 48.78 16.89 -4.36
CA ASP A 282 49.41 17.78 -3.39
C ASP A 282 49.67 19.19 -3.97
N PRO A 283 49.42 20.29 -3.22
CA PRO A 283 49.62 21.65 -3.71
C PRO A 283 51.04 21.98 -4.18
N SER A 284 52.08 21.31 -3.66
CA SER A 284 53.46 21.45 -4.18
C SER A 284 53.58 20.83 -5.58
N MET A 285 52.90 19.71 -5.83
CA MET A 285 52.80 19.13 -7.16
C MET A 285 52.08 20.06 -8.13
N VAL A 286 50.94 20.62 -7.71
CA VAL A 286 50.15 21.55 -8.53
C VAL A 286 51.01 22.74 -8.96
N ARG A 287 51.78 23.32 -8.02
CA ARG A 287 52.74 24.39 -8.31
C ARG A 287 53.83 23.96 -9.29
N GLY A 288 54.44 22.78 -9.08
CA GLY A 288 55.43 22.22 -9.99
C GLY A 288 54.89 21.99 -11.40
N LEU A 289 53.67 21.45 -11.53
CA LEU A 289 52.98 21.26 -12.80
C LEU A 289 52.70 22.59 -13.50
N ARG A 290 52.27 23.62 -12.77
CA ARG A 290 52.07 24.97 -13.33
C ARG A 290 53.37 25.56 -13.84
N LEU A 291 54.45 25.50 -13.05
CA LEU A 291 55.76 25.97 -13.47
C LEU A 291 56.33 25.18 -14.65
N SER A 292 55.99 23.89 -14.79
CA SER A 292 56.41 23.09 -15.94
C SER A 292 55.80 23.56 -17.27
N LEU A 293 54.72 24.36 -17.25
CA LEU A 293 54.11 24.91 -18.47
C LEU A 293 55.04 25.90 -19.17
N HIS A 294 55.99 26.50 -18.47
CA HIS A 294 57.01 27.38 -19.04
C HIS A 294 57.91 26.71 -20.08
N LYS A 295 57.87 25.37 -20.23
CA LYS A 295 58.55 24.69 -21.34
C LYS A 295 58.00 25.07 -22.73
N PHE A 296 56.80 25.64 -22.76
CA PHE A 296 56.17 26.16 -23.97
C PHE A 296 56.36 27.68 -24.12
N ASP A 297 57.17 28.30 -23.25
CA ASP A 297 57.46 29.73 -23.30
C ASP A 297 58.35 30.06 -24.51
N PRO A 298 58.10 31.17 -25.23
CA PRO A 298 58.92 31.57 -26.36
C PRO A 298 60.34 32.02 -25.97
N ASP A 299 60.62 32.39 -24.71
CA ASP A 299 61.98 32.71 -24.25
C ASP A 299 62.78 31.41 -24.00
N PRO A 300 63.90 31.16 -24.72
CA PRO A 300 64.70 29.95 -24.56
C PRO A 300 65.20 29.69 -23.13
N ARG A 301 65.44 30.74 -22.34
CA ARG A 301 65.89 30.59 -20.94
C ARG A 301 64.76 30.07 -20.05
N ILE A 302 63.55 30.60 -20.23
CA ILE A 302 62.35 30.21 -19.48
C ILE A 302 61.89 28.82 -19.92
N GLN A 303 61.97 28.52 -21.21
CA GLN A 303 61.74 27.19 -21.76
C GLN A 303 62.65 26.14 -21.10
N GLN A 304 63.96 26.38 -21.05
CA GLN A 304 64.92 25.44 -20.48
C GLN A 304 64.68 25.22 -18.97
N LEU A 305 64.27 26.27 -18.25
CA LEU A 305 63.82 26.17 -16.86
C LEU A 305 62.56 25.30 -16.72
N GLY A 306 61.56 25.51 -17.58
CA GLY A 306 60.33 24.72 -17.59
C GLY A 306 60.58 23.23 -17.89
N GLU A 307 61.47 22.91 -18.84
CA GLU A 307 61.91 21.54 -19.13
C GLU A 307 62.64 20.89 -17.94
N GLY A 308 63.48 21.67 -17.25
CA GLY A 308 64.16 21.22 -16.03
C GLY A 308 63.18 20.89 -14.91
N ILE A 309 62.18 21.76 -14.70
CA ILE A 309 61.12 21.55 -13.69
C ILE A 309 60.26 20.33 -14.05
N GLU A 310 59.89 20.16 -15.32
CA GLU A 310 59.15 18.97 -15.78
C GLU A 310 59.89 17.68 -15.41
N ARG A 311 61.20 17.62 -15.65
CA ARG A 311 62.01 16.45 -15.33
C ARG A 311 61.99 16.13 -13.84
N ILE A 312 62.13 17.16 -12.99
CA ILE A 312 62.05 17.02 -11.53
C ILE A 312 60.69 16.48 -11.10
N VAL A 313 59.60 17.04 -11.65
CA VAL A 313 58.23 16.58 -11.34
C VAL A 313 58.03 15.14 -11.77
N LEU A 314 58.46 14.75 -12.98
CA LEU A 314 58.36 13.38 -13.49
C LEU A 314 59.18 12.37 -12.69
N ASP A 315 60.36 12.74 -12.20
CA ASP A 315 61.19 11.86 -11.37
C ASP A 315 60.61 11.70 -9.97
N TRP A 316 60.06 12.77 -9.39
CA TRP A 316 59.36 12.70 -8.10
C TRP A 316 58.07 11.87 -8.19
N LEU A 317 57.33 11.97 -9.29
CA LEU A 317 56.14 11.16 -9.58
C LEU A 317 56.40 9.65 -9.56
N LYS A 318 57.64 9.19 -9.78
CA LYS A 318 57.95 7.75 -9.74
C LYS A 318 57.97 7.18 -8.31
N ILE A 319 58.23 8.01 -7.31
CA ILE A 319 58.48 7.56 -5.92
C ILE A 319 57.43 8.06 -4.91
N ALA A 320 56.64 9.06 -5.29
CA ALA A 320 55.64 9.67 -4.43
C ALA A 320 54.46 8.74 -4.10
N ASP A 321 53.85 8.97 -2.94
CA ASP A 321 52.65 8.25 -2.50
C ASP A 321 51.38 8.84 -3.13
N VAL A 322 50.44 7.99 -3.49
CA VAL A 322 49.10 8.39 -3.95
C VAL A 322 48.23 8.67 -2.73
N GLU A 323 47.72 9.90 -2.63
CA GLU A 323 46.81 10.29 -1.57
C GLU A 323 45.36 10.09 -2.03
N TRP A 324 44.74 8.97 -1.64
CA TRP A 324 43.36 8.64 -2.01
C TRP A 324 42.33 9.38 -1.13
N CYS A 325 41.27 9.91 -1.75
CA CYS A 325 40.11 10.47 -1.06
C CYS A 325 39.12 9.39 -0.64
N LEU A 326 38.34 9.67 0.41
CA LEU A 326 37.18 8.85 0.79
C LEU A 326 36.02 9.14 -0.17
N VAL A 327 35.78 8.22 -1.10
CA VAL A 327 34.63 8.32 -2.01
C VAL A 327 33.38 7.75 -1.34
N ARG A 328 32.31 8.54 -1.26
CA ARG A 328 30.98 8.12 -0.80
C ARG A 328 29.99 8.25 -1.95
N GLU A 329 29.52 7.10 -2.44
CA GLU A 329 28.60 7.05 -3.58
C GLU A 329 27.25 7.69 -3.24
N ASP A 330 26.77 8.55 -4.13
CA ASP A 330 25.38 9.05 -4.13
C ASP A 330 24.81 9.12 -5.56
N ARG A 331 25.42 8.39 -6.51
CA ARG A 331 24.95 8.33 -7.89
C ARG A 331 23.65 7.54 -7.97
N PRO A 332 22.63 8.03 -8.69
CA PRO A 332 21.37 7.31 -8.91
C PRO A 332 21.55 5.89 -9.44
N GLU A 333 22.58 5.64 -10.27
CA GLU A 333 22.87 4.31 -10.79
C GLU A 333 23.41 3.33 -9.72
N ILE A 334 24.01 3.82 -8.62
CA ILE A 334 24.63 2.98 -7.58
C ILE A 334 23.75 2.88 -6.35
N VAL A 335 23.21 4.01 -5.89
CA VAL A 335 22.50 4.10 -4.62
C VAL A 335 21.02 3.88 -4.83
N ILE A 336 20.49 2.88 -4.14
CA ILE A 336 19.05 2.64 -4.03
C ILE A 336 18.58 3.29 -2.73
N PRO A 337 17.74 4.34 -2.79
CA PRO A 337 17.19 4.96 -1.58
C PRO A 337 16.40 3.95 -0.74
N ARG A 338 16.55 4.03 0.57
CA ARG A 338 15.90 3.10 1.52
C ARG A 338 14.38 3.25 1.54
N ASP A 339 13.88 4.41 1.16
CA ASP A 339 12.47 4.79 1.14
C ASP A 339 11.83 4.60 -0.25
N ARG A 340 12.50 3.96 -1.22
CA ARG A 340 11.98 3.80 -2.60
C ARG A 340 10.57 3.19 -2.70
N ASN A 341 10.17 2.40 -1.69
CA ASN A 341 8.90 1.68 -1.61
C ASN A 341 8.04 2.19 -0.43
N SER A 342 8.39 3.32 0.19
CA SER A 342 7.55 3.94 1.23
C SER A 342 6.32 4.58 0.59
N ALA A 343 5.32 4.89 1.43
CA ALA A 343 4.15 5.65 0.99
C ALA A 343 4.56 7.00 0.37
N THR A 344 5.48 7.73 1.00
CA THR A 344 5.96 9.06 0.57
C THR A 344 6.70 9.07 -0.77
N ALA A 345 7.13 7.90 -1.27
CA ALA A 345 7.76 7.80 -2.59
C ALA A 345 6.84 8.29 -3.73
N TRP A 346 5.52 8.34 -3.51
CA TRP A 346 4.56 8.93 -4.44
C TRP A 346 4.90 10.37 -4.82
N PHE A 347 5.46 11.17 -3.89
CA PHE A 347 5.82 12.57 -4.16
C PHE A 347 7.11 12.73 -4.97
N LYS A 348 7.89 11.66 -5.16
CA LYS A 348 9.18 11.73 -5.85
C LYS A 348 8.99 12.24 -7.28
N GLY A 349 9.74 13.29 -7.63
CA GLY A 349 9.68 13.88 -8.97
C GLY A 349 8.46 14.77 -9.27
N LYS A 350 7.51 14.92 -8.33
CA LYS A 350 6.30 15.73 -8.48
C LYS A 350 6.52 17.21 -8.10
N ALA A 351 5.61 18.07 -8.54
CA ALA A 351 5.45 19.44 -8.06
C ALA A 351 4.32 19.51 -7.02
N VAL A 352 4.60 20.05 -5.84
CA VAL A 352 3.65 20.13 -4.72
C VAL A 352 3.49 21.57 -4.26
N SER A 353 2.26 22.05 -4.15
CA SER A 353 1.96 23.36 -3.55
C SER A 353 1.61 23.19 -2.08
N VAL A 354 2.34 23.85 -1.18
CA VAL A 354 2.10 23.82 0.27
C VAL A 354 1.55 25.18 0.71
N TRP A 355 0.31 25.18 1.18
CA TRP A 355 -0.38 26.37 1.67
C TRP A 355 -0.32 26.41 3.19
N GLY A 356 0.23 27.50 3.71
CA GLY A 356 0.63 27.62 5.11
C GLY A 356 2.00 26.97 5.35
N CYS A 357 2.96 27.74 5.82
CA CYS A 357 4.30 27.32 6.22
C CYS A 357 4.44 27.37 7.76
N GLY A 358 3.33 27.13 8.47
CA GLY A 358 3.26 27.15 9.92
C GLY A 358 3.72 25.84 10.57
N ALA A 359 3.09 25.49 11.70
CA ALA A 359 3.41 24.27 12.44
C ALA A 359 3.33 23.01 11.58
N LEU A 360 2.20 22.73 10.94
CA LEU A 360 2.10 21.56 10.05
C LEU A 360 2.90 21.72 8.77
N GLY A 361 2.70 22.85 8.07
CA GLY A 361 3.28 23.07 6.74
C GLY A 361 4.80 23.01 6.69
N SER A 362 5.49 23.53 7.71
CA SER A 362 6.97 23.48 7.76
C SER A 362 7.49 22.04 7.87
N HIS A 363 6.90 21.20 8.74
CA HIS A 363 7.23 19.77 8.83
C HIS A 363 6.90 19.01 7.55
N VAL A 364 5.71 19.24 6.98
CA VAL A 364 5.28 18.60 5.74
C VAL A 364 6.23 18.95 4.58
N ALA A 365 6.59 20.22 4.41
CA ALA A 365 7.52 20.65 3.36
C ALA A 365 8.91 20.02 3.52
N GLU A 366 9.41 19.91 4.76
CA GLU A 366 10.68 19.21 5.02
C GLU A 366 10.60 17.71 4.68
N PHE A 367 9.52 17.03 5.07
CA PHE A 367 9.33 15.62 4.72
C PHE A 367 9.21 15.41 3.20
N LEU A 368 8.55 16.31 2.48
CA LEU A 368 8.47 16.29 1.01
C LEU A 368 9.83 16.51 0.35
N ALA A 369 10.62 17.47 0.84
CA ALA A 369 11.97 17.73 0.33
C ALA A 369 12.88 16.50 0.46
N ARG A 370 12.83 15.84 1.64
CA ARG A 370 13.53 14.58 1.90
C ARG A 370 13.00 13.42 1.06
N GLY A 371 11.68 13.37 0.87
CA GLY A 371 10.97 12.34 0.09
C GLY A 371 11.15 12.45 -1.43
N GLY A 372 12.00 13.35 -1.92
CA GLY A 372 12.36 13.35 -3.33
C GLY A 372 11.51 14.24 -4.24
N VAL A 373 10.67 15.14 -3.69
CA VAL A 373 9.86 16.09 -4.48
C VAL A 373 10.74 16.90 -5.44
N ARG A 374 10.26 17.18 -6.66
CA ARG A 374 11.01 17.97 -7.65
C ARG A 374 10.92 19.46 -7.33
N LYS A 375 9.68 19.91 -7.12
CA LYS A 375 9.33 21.33 -6.96
C LYS A 375 8.39 21.53 -5.78
N LEU A 376 8.66 22.56 -4.97
CA LEU A 376 7.77 23.05 -3.93
C LEU A 376 7.32 24.48 -4.23
N VAL A 377 6.01 24.70 -4.23
CA VAL A 377 5.42 26.06 -4.27
C VAL A 377 4.98 26.39 -2.84
N LEU A 378 5.71 27.26 -2.16
CA LEU A 378 5.46 27.62 -0.76
C LEU A 378 4.63 28.90 -0.68
N ARG A 379 3.50 28.85 0.02
CA ARG A 379 2.60 30.00 0.19
C ARG A 379 2.30 30.28 1.66
N ASP A 380 2.74 31.42 2.17
CA ASP A 380 2.43 31.90 3.52
C ASP A 380 2.63 33.42 3.59
N LYS A 381 1.67 34.13 4.20
CA LYS A 381 1.68 35.60 4.29
C LYS A 381 2.38 36.16 5.53
N SER A 382 2.74 35.29 6.47
CA SER A 382 3.26 35.68 7.78
C SER A 382 4.79 35.69 7.80
N ILE A 383 5.32 36.37 8.81
CA ILE A 383 6.75 36.36 9.17
C ILE A 383 7.01 35.39 10.33
N VAL A 384 8.27 35.06 10.55
CA VAL A 384 8.74 34.30 11.71
C VAL A 384 8.79 35.23 12.92
N THR A 385 8.19 34.79 14.03
CA THR A 385 8.18 35.48 15.33
C THR A 385 8.82 34.59 16.41
N PRO A 386 9.29 35.15 17.54
CA PRO A 386 9.95 34.36 18.59
C PRO A 386 9.10 33.18 19.10
N GLY A 387 7.79 33.42 19.30
CA GLY A 387 6.87 32.41 19.84
C GLY A 387 6.64 31.18 18.96
N VAL A 388 6.91 31.25 17.65
CA VAL A 388 6.68 30.10 16.75
C VAL A 388 7.80 29.07 16.76
N LEU A 389 9.00 29.43 17.23
CA LEU A 389 10.19 28.56 17.22
C LEU A 389 10.02 27.29 18.06
N ALA A 390 9.14 27.32 19.06
CA ALA A 390 8.87 26.17 19.93
C ALA A 390 8.26 24.94 19.20
N ARG A 391 7.77 25.12 17.96
CA ARG A 391 7.01 24.08 17.22
C ARG A 391 7.09 24.15 15.69
N GLN A 392 7.57 25.24 15.11
CA GLN A 392 7.78 25.40 13.67
C GLN A 392 9.26 25.24 13.35
N LEU A 393 9.60 24.74 12.17
CA LEU A 393 10.98 24.44 11.78
C LEU A 393 11.76 25.69 11.34
N PHE A 394 11.88 26.66 12.24
CA PHE A 394 12.63 27.89 12.08
C PHE A 394 13.69 28.02 13.17
N SER A 395 14.72 28.82 12.90
CA SER A 395 15.78 29.15 13.85
C SER A 395 15.59 30.57 14.40
N ASP A 396 16.35 30.92 15.44
CA ASP A 396 16.36 32.27 16.01
C ASP A 396 16.78 33.33 14.97
N GLU A 397 17.70 32.98 14.06
CA GLU A 397 18.16 33.87 12.99
C GLU A 397 17.06 34.19 11.96
N ASP A 398 16.01 33.35 11.89
CA ASP A 398 14.93 33.56 10.94
C ASP A 398 13.90 34.60 11.40
N ILE A 399 13.95 35.04 12.67
CA ILE A 399 13.01 36.02 13.21
C ILE A 399 13.00 37.30 12.35
N GLY A 400 11.79 37.72 11.94
CA GLY A 400 11.58 38.88 11.07
C GLY A 400 11.65 38.57 9.56
N ARG A 401 12.14 37.40 9.15
CA ARG A 401 12.04 36.93 7.75
C ARG A 401 10.63 36.41 7.48
N THR A 402 10.25 36.39 6.19
CA THR A 402 9.01 35.72 5.79
C THR A 402 9.14 34.22 6.01
N LYS A 403 8.04 33.55 6.40
CA LYS A 403 8.09 32.10 6.65
C LYS A 403 8.48 31.30 5.41
N VAL A 404 8.05 31.74 4.24
CA VAL A 404 8.39 31.08 2.97
C VAL A 404 9.89 31.17 2.66
N THR A 405 10.52 32.33 2.88
CA THR A 405 11.95 32.51 2.63
C THR A 405 12.81 31.76 3.65
N ALA A 406 12.43 31.81 4.94
CA ALA A 406 13.12 31.04 5.99
C ALA A 406 13.03 29.52 5.74
N LEU A 407 11.83 29.02 5.39
CA LEU A 407 11.64 27.61 5.06
C LEU A 407 12.40 27.23 3.79
N SER A 408 12.37 28.05 2.74
CA SER A 408 13.10 27.84 1.49
C SER A 408 14.60 27.66 1.72
N ALA A 409 15.23 28.51 2.54
CA ALA A 409 16.64 28.41 2.91
C ALA A 409 16.95 27.05 3.56
N ARG A 410 16.15 26.68 4.58
CA ARG A 410 16.27 25.38 5.27
C ARG A 410 16.11 24.19 4.33
N LEU A 411 15.13 24.22 3.44
CA LEU A 411 14.88 23.11 2.51
C LEU A 411 16.02 22.96 1.49
N LYS A 412 16.64 24.06 1.07
CA LYS A 412 17.82 24.04 0.19
C LYS A 412 19.06 23.50 0.89
N GLU A 413 19.22 23.70 2.19
CA GLU A 413 20.30 23.04 2.96
C GLU A 413 20.13 21.51 2.98
N ILE A 414 18.87 21.05 3.07
CA ILE A 414 18.55 19.61 3.05
C ILE A 414 18.76 19.05 1.64
N ARG A 415 18.32 19.78 0.61
CA ARG A 415 18.43 19.36 -0.78
C ARG A 415 18.72 20.55 -1.70
N PRO A 416 20.01 20.83 -2.00
CA PRO A 416 20.38 22.01 -2.79
C PRO A 416 19.75 22.09 -4.19
N GLY A 417 19.44 20.94 -4.81
CA GLY A 417 18.84 20.87 -6.15
C GLY A 417 17.31 20.90 -6.21
N ILE A 418 16.62 21.18 -5.11
CA ILE A 418 15.14 21.30 -5.10
C ILE A 418 14.70 22.64 -5.72
N GLU A 419 13.71 22.61 -6.60
CA GLU A 419 13.09 23.83 -7.14
C GLU A 419 12.09 24.36 -6.11
N ILE A 420 12.22 25.63 -5.72
CA ILE A 420 11.30 26.28 -4.76
C ILE A 420 10.80 27.59 -5.33
N GLU A 421 9.48 27.76 -5.36
CA GLU A 421 8.80 29.02 -5.65
C GLU A 421 8.20 29.58 -4.37
N GLU A 422 8.53 30.83 -4.07
CA GLU A 422 8.13 31.52 -2.83
C GLU A 422 7.01 32.52 -3.11
N HIS A 423 5.90 32.43 -2.38
CA HIS A 423 4.83 33.42 -2.46
C HIS A 423 4.40 33.90 -1.06
N THR A 424 4.53 35.21 -0.84
CA THR A 424 4.20 35.89 0.42
C THR A 424 2.80 36.52 0.43
N GLY A 425 2.06 36.42 -0.68
CA GLY A 425 0.71 36.98 -0.82
C GLY A 425 -0.36 36.17 -0.09
N ASP A 426 -1.49 36.82 0.23
CA ASP A 426 -2.64 36.14 0.81
C ASP A 426 -3.25 35.14 -0.18
N LEU A 427 -3.44 33.89 0.24
CA LEU A 427 -4.07 32.82 -0.54
C LEU A 427 -5.44 33.22 -1.08
N LEU A 428 -6.22 33.94 -0.28
CA LEU A 428 -7.55 34.39 -0.65
C LEU A 428 -7.49 35.45 -1.76
N ALA A 429 -6.50 36.34 -1.77
CA ALA A 429 -6.38 37.39 -2.78
C ALA A 429 -5.54 36.98 -4.00
N GLY A 430 -4.73 35.92 -3.88
CA GLY A 430 -3.83 35.43 -4.92
C GLY A 430 -4.40 34.21 -5.66
N PRO A 431 -3.86 32.98 -5.42
CA PRO A 431 -4.17 31.80 -6.23
C PRO A 431 -5.66 31.48 -6.28
N LEU A 432 -6.37 31.60 -5.16
CA LEU A 432 -7.81 31.30 -5.10
C LEU A 432 -8.70 32.36 -5.77
N ALA A 433 -8.14 33.48 -6.21
CA ALA A 433 -8.83 34.47 -7.05
C ALA A 433 -8.50 34.29 -8.55
N SER A 434 -7.52 33.44 -8.88
CA SER A 434 -7.07 33.19 -10.25
C SER A 434 -7.76 31.97 -10.89
N GLY A 435 -7.69 31.85 -12.21
CA GLY A 435 -8.23 30.70 -12.94
C GLY A 435 -7.47 29.39 -12.63
N ASP A 436 -6.13 29.44 -12.61
CA ASP A 436 -5.29 28.32 -12.20
C ASP A 436 -4.81 28.50 -10.76
N TRP A 437 -5.65 28.12 -9.81
CA TRP A 437 -5.35 28.20 -8.38
C TRP A 437 -4.28 27.18 -7.93
N THR A 438 -3.84 26.28 -8.82
CA THR A 438 -2.89 25.20 -8.50
C THR A 438 -1.45 25.52 -8.90
N ASP A 439 -1.23 26.57 -9.69
CA ASP A 439 0.08 26.95 -10.25
C ASP A 439 0.79 25.77 -10.96
N GLY A 440 0.01 24.90 -11.63
CA GLY A 440 0.54 23.70 -12.28
C GLY A 440 1.07 22.61 -11.34
N ALA A 441 0.78 22.65 -10.03
CA ALA A 441 1.16 21.60 -9.09
C ALA A 441 0.37 20.30 -9.32
N ASP A 442 1.04 19.16 -9.13
CA ASP A 442 0.43 17.83 -9.20
C ASP A 442 -0.55 17.58 -8.03
N VAL A 443 -0.33 18.25 -6.90
CA VAL A 443 -1.18 18.21 -5.69
C VAL A 443 -1.00 19.48 -4.87
N VAL A 444 -2.09 19.91 -4.23
CA VAL A 444 -2.10 21.00 -3.27
C VAL A 444 -2.28 20.44 -1.86
N ILE A 445 -1.42 20.84 -0.92
CA ILE A 445 -1.50 20.49 0.49
C ILE A 445 -1.78 21.77 1.30
N GLU A 446 -2.98 21.84 1.86
CA GLU A 446 -3.48 22.95 2.65
C GLU A 446 -3.29 22.67 4.14
N THR A 447 -2.54 23.54 4.82
CA THR A 447 -2.17 23.41 6.24
C THR A 447 -2.35 24.73 7.02
N THR A 448 -3.15 25.65 6.48
CA THR A 448 -3.42 26.96 7.07
C THR A 448 -4.36 26.88 8.28
N GLY A 449 -5.19 25.83 8.34
CA GLY A 449 -6.23 25.68 9.36
C GLY A 449 -7.36 26.71 9.25
N SER A 450 -7.50 27.39 8.11
CA SER A 450 -8.47 28.46 7.90
C SER A 450 -9.73 27.97 7.19
N GLY A 451 -10.87 28.06 7.85
CA GLY A 451 -12.18 27.76 7.24
C GLY A 451 -12.50 28.66 6.04
N ALA A 452 -11.97 29.89 5.99
CA ALA A 452 -12.13 30.78 4.85
C ALA A 452 -11.35 30.29 3.63
N VAL A 453 -10.15 29.73 3.83
CA VAL A 453 -9.34 29.12 2.77
C VAL A 453 -10.03 27.87 2.23
N LEU A 454 -10.54 26.99 3.11
CA LEU A 454 -11.33 25.82 2.70
C LEU A 454 -12.57 26.21 1.88
N SER A 455 -13.32 27.21 2.34
CA SER A 455 -14.52 27.70 1.64
C SER A 455 -14.19 28.28 0.27
N LYS A 456 -13.12 29.08 0.17
CA LYS A 456 -12.75 29.67 -1.13
C LYS A 456 -12.13 28.64 -2.07
N ALA A 457 -11.43 27.62 -1.55
CA ALA A 457 -10.96 26.48 -2.33
C ALA A 457 -12.13 25.66 -2.91
N GLU A 458 -13.21 25.49 -2.14
CA GLU A 458 -14.45 24.86 -2.62
C GLU A 458 -15.05 25.65 -3.80
N ALA A 459 -15.15 26.98 -3.67
CA ALA A 459 -15.63 27.86 -4.74
C ALA A 459 -14.72 27.81 -5.99
N ALA A 460 -13.39 27.78 -5.80
CA ALA A 460 -12.43 27.69 -6.89
C ALA A 460 -12.51 26.34 -7.62
N ARG A 461 -12.71 25.24 -6.90
CA ARG A 461 -12.92 23.90 -7.49
C ARG A 461 -14.24 23.80 -8.24
N ARG A 462 -15.31 24.42 -7.73
CA ARG A 462 -16.61 24.50 -8.43
C ARG A 462 -16.46 25.14 -9.81
N ARG A 463 -15.75 26.27 -9.90
CA ARG A 463 -15.58 27.06 -11.13
C ARG A 463 -14.63 26.44 -12.16
N ASN A 464 -13.86 25.41 -11.78
CA ASN A 464 -12.81 24.84 -12.61
C ASN A 464 -13.12 23.38 -12.97
N SER A 465 -13.13 23.10 -14.27
CA SER A 465 -13.37 21.75 -14.82
C SER A 465 -12.16 20.82 -14.65
N ARG A 466 -10.94 21.36 -14.67
CA ARG A 466 -9.71 20.63 -14.35
C ARG A 466 -9.41 20.77 -12.85
N ARG A 467 -9.50 19.66 -12.13
CA ARG A 467 -9.31 19.61 -10.68
C ARG A 467 -8.05 18.84 -10.34
N SER A 468 -7.11 19.46 -9.63
CA SER A 468 -5.97 18.76 -9.02
C SER A 468 -6.38 18.16 -7.68
N PRO A 469 -5.73 17.08 -7.20
CA PRO A 469 -5.92 16.60 -5.84
C PRO A 469 -5.62 17.71 -4.81
N LEU A 470 -6.50 17.83 -3.80
CA LEU A 470 -6.33 18.77 -2.68
C LEU A 470 -6.38 17.98 -1.38
N VAL A 471 -5.31 18.08 -0.59
CA VAL A 471 -5.21 17.50 0.75
C VAL A 471 -5.26 18.65 1.76
N SER A 472 -6.23 18.67 2.66
CA SER A 472 -6.22 19.57 3.82
C SER A 472 -5.82 18.80 5.08
N MET A 473 -4.93 19.36 5.87
CA MET A 473 -4.47 18.81 7.14
C MET A 473 -4.70 19.80 8.28
N ALA A 474 -5.29 19.32 9.36
CA ALA A 474 -5.59 20.14 10.53
C ALA A 474 -5.17 19.43 11.83
N LEU A 475 -4.73 20.23 12.80
CA LEU A 475 -4.48 19.79 14.17
C LEU A 475 -5.64 20.18 15.07
N GLY A 476 -5.94 19.28 16.00
CA GLY A 476 -6.77 19.61 17.14
C GLY A 476 -6.06 20.61 18.07
N HIS A 477 -6.84 21.33 18.89
CA HIS A 477 -6.34 22.36 19.80
C HIS A 477 -5.39 21.87 20.90
N THR A 478 -5.29 20.54 21.11
CA THR A 478 -4.35 19.95 22.05
C THR A 478 -3.19 19.22 21.36
N ALA A 479 -3.11 19.29 20.02
CA ALA A 479 -2.19 18.51 19.20
C ALA A 479 -2.16 17.00 19.51
N LYS A 480 -3.23 16.46 20.11
CA LYS A 480 -3.40 15.02 20.36
C LYS A 480 -4.09 14.32 19.20
N ASN A 481 -4.91 15.06 18.47
CA ASN A 481 -5.67 14.56 17.33
C ASN A 481 -5.33 15.34 16.06
N GLY A 482 -5.33 14.62 14.93
CA GLY A 482 -5.13 15.18 13.60
C GLY A 482 -6.26 14.79 12.67
N MET A 483 -6.51 15.62 11.67
CA MET A 483 -7.51 15.39 10.63
C MET A 483 -6.88 15.60 9.25
N VAL A 484 -7.15 14.67 8.34
CA VAL A 484 -6.75 14.76 6.93
C VAL A 484 -8.00 14.64 6.07
N LEU A 485 -8.16 15.56 5.12
CA LEU A 485 -9.26 15.60 4.18
C LEU A 485 -8.68 15.58 2.77
N ILE A 486 -9.07 14.62 1.94
CA ILE A 486 -8.45 14.36 0.65
C ILE A 486 -9.53 14.37 -0.42
N ALA A 487 -9.55 15.44 -1.21
CA ALA A 487 -10.37 15.54 -2.41
C ALA A 487 -9.53 15.14 -3.61
N ALA A 488 -9.78 13.96 -4.17
CA ALA A 488 -9.14 13.52 -5.40
C ALA A 488 -9.52 14.45 -6.57
N ALA A 489 -8.79 14.34 -7.68
CA ALA A 489 -9.08 15.08 -8.90
C ALA A 489 -10.53 14.87 -9.39
N GLY A 490 -11.04 13.64 -9.33
CA GLY A 490 -12.39 13.29 -9.79
C GLY A 490 -13.53 13.54 -8.80
N TYR A 491 -13.25 14.08 -7.61
CA TYR A 491 -14.30 14.34 -6.61
C TYR A 491 -15.11 15.59 -6.96
N SER A 492 -16.43 15.52 -6.73
CA SER A 492 -17.41 16.58 -7.02
C SER A 492 -17.14 17.83 -6.20
N GLY A 493 -16.74 17.67 -4.94
CA GLY A 493 -16.41 18.75 -4.02
C GLY A 493 -14.91 18.96 -3.81
N GLY A 494 -14.59 19.78 -2.82
CA GLY A 494 -13.29 19.94 -2.20
C GLY A 494 -13.31 19.51 -0.73
N PRO A 495 -12.24 19.83 0.02
CA PRO A 495 -12.17 19.39 1.41
C PRO A 495 -13.21 20.00 2.34
N LEU A 496 -13.85 21.12 2.01
CA LEU A 496 -14.97 21.64 2.82
C LEU A 496 -16.17 20.67 2.78
N ASP A 497 -16.47 20.14 1.59
CA ASP A 497 -17.52 19.15 1.41
C ASP A 497 -17.23 17.85 2.20
N ILE A 498 -15.96 17.43 2.20
CA ILE A 498 -15.50 16.28 2.98
C ILE A 498 -15.57 16.56 4.50
N ASP A 499 -15.14 17.74 4.95
CA ASP A 499 -15.23 18.18 6.36
C ASP A 499 -16.67 18.10 6.85
N ARG A 500 -17.60 18.61 6.05
CA ARG A 500 -19.04 18.59 6.31
C ARG A 500 -19.58 17.17 6.45
N ASN A 501 -19.25 16.28 5.51
CA ASN A 501 -19.66 14.89 5.54
C ASN A 501 -19.07 14.14 6.75
N LEU A 502 -17.81 14.41 7.08
CA LEU A 502 -17.14 13.85 8.26
C LEU A 502 -17.78 14.35 9.56
N ARG A 503 -18.10 15.64 9.64
CA ARG A 503 -18.77 16.24 10.80
C ARG A 503 -20.11 15.55 11.06
N GLN A 504 -20.93 15.35 10.03
CA GLN A 504 -22.20 14.60 10.16
C GLN A 504 -21.98 13.21 10.73
N GLU A 505 -20.98 12.47 10.21
CA GLU A 505 -20.69 11.12 10.65
C GLU A 505 -20.21 11.06 12.10
N CYS A 506 -19.38 12.03 12.52
CA CYS A 506 -18.89 12.12 13.88
C CYS A 506 -20.02 12.44 14.88
N TYR A 507 -21.00 13.27 14.50
CA TYR A 507 -22.16 13.54 15.34
C TYR A 507 -23.13 12.34 15.45
N ARG A 508 -23.20 11.49 14.42
CA ARG A 508 -24.01 10.25 14.44
C ARG A 508 -23.40 9.14 15.30
N ARG A 509 -22.09 9.17 15.57
CA ARG A 509 -21.33 8.10 16.24
C ARG A 509 -20.82 8.54 17.62
N PRO A 510 -21.44 8.12 18.73
CA PRO A 510 -21.03 8.53 20.08
C PRO A 510 -19.56 8.26 20.42
N GLU A 511 -18.96 7.22 19.83
CA GLU A 511 -17.55 6.87 20.03
C GLU A 511 -16.57 7.92 19.48
N LEU A 512 -17.02 8.78 18.54
CA LEU A 512 -16.21 9.83 17.90
C LEU A 512 -16.40 11.21 18.56
N ARG A 513 -17.08 11.28 19.71
CA ARG A 513 -17.39 12.55 20.40
C ARG A 513 -16.16 13.40 20.70
N GLU A 514 -15.01 12.78 20.99
CA GLU A 514 -13.74 13.49 21.22
C GLU A 514 -13.35 14.38 20.04
N TYR A 515 -13.51 13.87 18.81
CA TYR A 515 -13.22 14.61 17.59
C TYR A 515 -14.23 15.73 17.35
N THR A 516 -15.52 15.51 17.67
CA THR A 516 -16.53 16.60 17.58
C THR A 516 -16.21 17.74 18.53
N GLN A 517 -15.73 17.47 19.75
CA GLN A 517 -15.34 18.50 20.70
C GLN A 517 -14.02 19.19 20.28
N GLU A 518 -13.17 18.50 19.55
CA GLU A 518 -11.88 19.00 19.10
C GLU A 518 -11.96 19.86 17.83
N PHE A 519 -12.68 19.40 16.80
CA PHE A 519 -12.71 20.06 15.50
C PHE A 519 -13.99 20.87 15.26
N TRP A 520 -15.14 20.45 15.83
CA TRP A 520 -16.44 21.10 15.59
C TRP A 520 -17.24 21.34 16.88
N PRO A 521 -16.69 22.03 17.90
CA PRO A 521 -17.39 22.21 19.18
C PRO A 521 -18.70 23.01 19.01
N ARG A 522 -19.79 22.56 19.64
CA ARG A 522 -21.10 23.24 19.57
C ARG A 522 -21.12 24.63 20.23
N GLN A 523 -20.26 24.83 21.22
CA GLN A 523 -20.08 26.10 21.91
C GLN A 523 -18.65 26.57 21.70
N ALA A 524 -18.47 27.88 21.51
CA ALA A 524 -17.13 28.46 21.44
C ALA A 524 -16.34 28.09 22.71
N ARG A 525 -15.06 27.78 22.55
CA ARG A 525 -14.20 27.46 23.70
C ARG A 525 -14.00 28.70 24.55
N THR A 526 -14.19 28.55 25.85
CA THR A 526 -13.95 29.60 26.85
C THR A 526 -12.47 29.70 27.21
N GLU A 527 -11.74 28.59 27.16
CA GLU A 527 -10.29 28.54 27.35
C GLU A 527 -9.59 28.51 26.00
N ILE A 528 -9.11 29.67 25.57
CA ILE A 528 -8.33 29.83 24.34
C ILE A 528 -6.87 30.05 24.75
N PHE A 529 -5.96 29.21 24.25
CA PHE A 529 -4.54 29.46 24.46
C PHE A 529 -4.08 30.58 23.53
N GLN A 530 -3.77 31.72 24.14
CA GLN A 530 -3.14 32.85 23.47
C GLN A 530 -1.69 32.97 23.95
N PRO A 531 -0.68 32.71 23.10
CA PRO A 531 0.71 32.64 23.53
C PRO A 531 1.23 33.97 24.08
N GLU A 532 0.75 35.08 23.50
CA GLU A 532 1.17 36.43 23.84
C GLU A 532 -0.10 37.26 24.13
N PRO A 533 -0.18 37.96 25.28
CA PRO A 533 -1.27 38.89 25.54
C PRO A 533 -1.29 40.00 24.47
N GLY A 534 -2.29 40.04 23.59
CA GLY A 534 -2.38 41.06 22.53
C GLY A 534 -2.97 40.58 21.20
N CYS A 535 -2.33 40.93 20.08
CA CYS A 535 -2.79 40.67 18.70
C CYS A 535 -2.43 39.28 18.15
N SER A 536 -1.88 38.38 18.98
CA SER A 536 -1.46 37.04 18.55
C SER A 536 -2.67 36.12 18.42
N ASP A 537 -2.78 35.44 17.27
CA ASP A 537 -3.89 34.53 16.99
C ASP A 537 -3.93 33.38 18.00
N ALA A 538 -5.15 33.04 18.42
CA ALA A 538 -5.44 31.84 19.17
C ALA A 538 -4.87 30.60 18.48
N THR A 539 -4.18 29.73 19.24
CA THR A 539 -3.50 28.55 18.68
C THR A 539 -3.67 27.33 19.58
N PHE A 540 -3.33 26.16 19.05
CA PHE A 540 -3.29 24.92 19.81
C PHE A 540 -2.12 24.86 20.82
N ILE A 541 -2.26 24.01 21.83
CA ILE A 541 -1.23 23.62 22.81
C ILE A 541 -0.62 22.30 22.32
N GLY A 542 0.70 22.25 22.11
CA GLY A 542 1.40 21.05 21.66
C GLY A 542 2.89 21.28 21.46
N SER A 543 3.70 20.25 21.68
CA SER A 543 5.16 20.32 21.47
C SER A 543 5.53 20.15 19.99
N CYS A 544 6.77 20.48 19.64
CA CYS A 544 7.29 20.20 18.29
C CYS A 544 7.22 18.69 17.95
N ALA A 545 7.44 17.81 18.93
CA ALA A 545 7.34 16.36 18.74
C ALA A 545 5.90 15.92 18.41
N ASP A 546 4.91 16.51 19.09
CA ASP A 546 3.49 16.20 18.85
C ASP A 546 3.06 16.58 17.43
N VAL A 547 3.48 17.77 16.99
CA VAL A 547 3.23 18.29 15.64
C VAL A 547 3.95 17.43 14.59
N ALA A 548 5.23 17.11 14.80
CA ALA A 548 6.02 16.32 13.86
C ALA A 548 5.42 14.90 13.67
N LEU A 549 5.00 14.26 14.77
CA LEU A 549 4.36 12.94 14.74
C LEU A 549 3.07 12.97 13.91
N LEU A 550 2.19 13.95 14.17
CA LEU A 550 0.94 14.07 13.44
C LEU A 550 1.17 14.48 11.98
N ALA A 551 2.07 15.41 11.70
CA ALA A 551 2.42 15.80 10.33
C ALA A 551 2.95 14.61 9.51
N ALA A 552 3.84 13.80 10.08
CA ALA A 552 4.37 12.61 9.42
C ALA A 552 3.27 11.55 9.19
N ALA A 553 2.42 11.29 10.19
CA ALA A 553 1.32 10.34 10.06
C ALA A 553 0.29 10.79 9.01
N MET A 554 -0.08 12.08 9.02
CA MET A 554 -1.01 12.67 8.06
C MET A 554 -0.46 12.64 6.63
N LEU A 555 0.83 12.94 6.45
CA LEU A 555 1.47 12.87 5.14
C LEU A 555 1.53 11.44 4.59
N ASN A 556 1.85 10.46 5.43
CA ASN A 556 1.83 9.05 5.01
C ASN A 556 0.44 8.61 4.57
N LEU A 557 -0.60 8.90 5.35
CA LEU A 557 -1.99 8.57 4.98
C LEU A 557 -2.40 9.29 3.69
N ALA A 558 -2.10 10.57 3.56
CA ALA A 558 -2.36 11.30 2.33
C ALA A 558 -1.69 10.64 1.12
N SER A 559 -0.44 10.23 1.27
CA SER A 559 0.33 9.55 0.23
C SER A 559 -0.27 8.18 -0.15
N GLU A 560 -0.71 7.40 0.83
CA GLU A 560 -1.38 6.11 0.59
C GLU A 560 -2.67 6.27 -0.21
N GLU A 561 -3.51 7.25 0.15
CA GLU A 561 -4.75 7.52 -0.57
C GLU A 561 -4.51 8.10 -1.97
N LEU A 562 -3.52 8.98 -2.13
CA LEU A 562 -3.14 9.51 -3.44
C LEU A 562 -2.56 8.43 -4.37
N ASN A 563 -2.02 7.36 -3.81
CA ASN A 563 -1.56 6.19 -4.57
C ASN A 563 -2.71 5.23 -4.89
N ALA A 564 -3.81 5.26 -4.13
CA ALA A 564 -4.97 4.40 -4.34
C ALA A 564 -5.84 4.90 -5.50
N SER A 565 -6.12 4.04 -6.48
CA SER A 565 -6.79 4.45 -7.75
C SER A 565 -8.31 4.67 -7.68
N TYR A 566 -8.94 4.68 -6.50
CA TYR A 566 -10.39 4.43 -6.40
C TYR A 566 -11.24 5.34 -5.51
N ALA A 567 -10.67 6.10 -4.57
CA ALA A 567 -11.49 6.87 -3.63
C ALA A 567 -11.59 8.35 -4.02
N PRO A 568 -12.80 8.91 -4.29
CA PRO A 568 -12.90 10.27 -4.76
C PRO A 568 -12.82 11.28 -3.59
N GLY A 569 -13.58 11.10 -2.50
CA GLY A 569 -13.43 11.90 -1.27
C GLY A 569 -13.08 11.03 -0.06
N VAL A 570 -12.01 11.36 0.66
CA VAL A 570 -11.54 10.58 1.83
C VAL A 570 -11.26 11.49 3.01
N ALA A 571 -11.54 11.00 4.21
CA ALA A 571 -11.07 11.62 5.44
C ALA A 571 -10.43 10.63 6.40
N HIS A 572 -9.45 11.12 7.15
CA HIS A 572 -8.83 10.41 8.25
C HIS A 572 -8.90 11.22 9.54
N LEU A 573 -9.26 10.54 10.62
CA LEU A 573 -9.09 11.03 11.98
C LEU A 573 -7.99 10.22 12.66
N LEU A 574 -7.07 10.92 13.28
CA LEU A 574 -5.90 10.37 13.97
C LEU A 574 -5.92 10.77 15.43
N ALA A 575 -5.53 9.86 16.31
CA ALA A 575 -5.21 10.11 17.71
C ALA A 575 -3.80 9.60 18.01
N GLN A 576 -3.01 10.36 18.75
CA GLN A 576 -1.69 9.92 19.19
C GLN A 576 -1.79 8.70 20.14
N PHE A 577 -0.81 7.79 20.07
CA PHE A 577 -0.80 6.53 20.83
C PHE A 577 -0.92 6.66 22.36
N PRO A 578 -0.41 7.71 23.05
CA PRO A 578 -0.65 7.90 24.48
C PRO A 578 -2.06 8.41 24.80
N ALA A 579 -2.79 8.95 23.81
CA ALA A 579 -4.09 9.58 24.02
C ALA A 579 -5.25 8.57 24.07
N LEU A 580 -5.01 7.29 23.74
CA LEU A 580 -6.05 6.29 23.61
C LEU A 580 -6.01 5.22 24.72
N PRO A 581 -7.19 4.81 25.24
CA PRO A 581 -7.32 3.56 25.98
C PRO A 581 -6.95 2.36 25.11
N SER A 582 -6.43 1.29 25.71
CA SER A 582 -5.89 0.08 25.04
C SER A 582 -6.81 -0.64 24.05
N ASN A 583 -8.10 -0.28 23.98
CA ASN A 583 -9.10 -0.88 23.11
C ASN A 583 -9.57 0.02 21.94
N ARG A 584 -9.06 1.26 21.80
CA ARG A 584 -9.43 2.16 20.69
C ARG A 584 -8.37 2.18 19.60
N ARG A 585 -8.81 2.20 18.33
CA ARG A 585 -7.93 2.40 17.18
C ARG A 585 -7.53 3.88 17.09
N ALA A 586 -6.23 4.12 16.93
CA ALA A 586 -5.59 5.42 16.69
C ALA A 586 -5.95 6.09 15.38
N HIS A 587 -6.66 5.38 14.51
CA HIS A 587 -6.97 5.83 13.16
C HIS A 587 -8.38 5.40 12.76
N LYS A 588 -9.10 6.34 12.17
CA LYS A 588 -10.42 6.13 11.55
C LYS A 588 -10.38 6.69 10.14
N ARG A 589 -10.84 5.90 9.18
CA ARG A 589 -10.95 6.27 7.77
C ARG A 589 -12.42 6.34 7.36
N PHE A 590 -12.76 7.35 6.59
CA PHE A 590 -14.07 7.56 5.99
C PHE A 590 -13.89 7.87 4.52
N SER A 591 -14.86 7.46 3.69
CA SER A 591 -14.83 7.76 2.26
C SER A 591 -16.23 7.97 1.72
N TRP A 592 -16.34 8.88 0.76
CA TRP A 592 -17.59 9.23 0.11
C TRP A 592 -17.42 9.15 -1.41
N PRO A 593 -18.43 8.64 -2.14
CA PRO A 593 -18.46 8.71 -3.59
C PRO A 593 -18.67 10.15 -4.05
N THR A 594 -18.40 10.42 -5.33
CA THR A 594 -18.73 11.69 -5.98
C THR A 594 -20.25 11.90 -6.01
N ASP A 595 -20.68 13.12 -5.74
CA ASP A 595 -22.08 13.53 -5.79
C ASP A 595 -22.57 13.71 -7.23
N HIS A 596 -23.88 13.55 -7.43
CA HIS A 596 -24.53 13.93 -8.67
C HIS A 596 -24.69 15.45 -8.71
N ILE A 597 -24.02 16.09 -9.66
CA ILE A 597 -24.08 17.54 -9.83
C ILE A 597 -25.23 17.90 -10.76
N LEU A 598 -26.13 18.76 -10.28
CA LEU A 598 -27.21 19.37 -11.04
C LEU A 598 -26.95 20.88 -11.08
N GLU A 599 -26.85 21.45 -12.27
CA GLU A 599 -26.72 22.91 -12.42
C GLU A 599 -28.12 23.52 -12.53
N ASP A 600 -28.43 24.47 -11.65
CA ASP A 600 -29.62 25.31 -11.78
C ASP A 600 -29.27 26.57 -12.59
N PRO A 601 -29.69 26.67 -13.86
CA PRO A 601 -29.38 27.81 -14.72
C PRO A 601 -30.11 29.11 -14.30
N SER A 602 -30.98 29.07 -13.28
CA SER A 602 -31.78 30.22 -12.84
C SER A 602 -31.34 30.84 -11.50
N SER A 603 -30.83 30.03 -10.57
CA SER A 603 -30.43 30.49 -9.23
C SER A 603 -28.93 30.65 -9.03
N ASP A 604 -28.11 30.28 -10.04
CA ASP A 604 -26.64 30.16 -9.94
C ASP A 604 -26.19 29.15 -8.86
N TYR A 605 -27.11 28.32 -8.33
CA TYR A 605 -26.77 27.24 -7.41
C TYR A 605 -26.34 25.98 -8.14
N GLU A 606 -25.27 25.36 -7.63
CA GLU A 606 -24.94 23.98 -7.91
C GLU A 606 -25.62 23.08 -6.86
N VAL A 607 -26.51 22.21 -7.28
CA VAL A 607 -27.13 21.21 -6.40
C VAL A 607 -26.30 19.94 -6.45
N ARG A 608 -25.79 19.52 -5.29
CA ARG A 608 -25.00 18.30 -5.14
C ARG A 608 -25.85 17.26 -4.44
N LEU A 609 -26.29 16.26 -5.18
CA LEU A 609 -27.10 15.20 -4.68
C LEU A 609 -26.24 14.00 -4.30
N ALA A 610 -26.20 13.69 -3.01
CA ALA A 610 -25.45 12.57 -2.49
C ALA A 610 -25.87 11.26 -3.18
N SER A 611 -24.90 10.41 -3.50
CA SER A 611 -25.18 9.10 -4.13
C SER A 611 -26.16 8.24 -3.31
N ALA A 612 -26.17 8.38 -1.98
CA ALA A 612 -27.11 7.69 -1.10
C ALA A 612 -28.54 8.23 -1.23
N ALA A 613 -28.70 9.56 -1.22
CA ALA A 613 -29.96 10.25 -1.46
C ALA A 613 -30.54 9.88 -2.84
N TRP A 614 -29.72 9.87 -3.88
CA TRP A 614 -30.13 9.43 -5.22
C TRP A 614 -30.70 8.01 -5.23
N ARG A 615 -30.00 7.05 -4.61
CA ARG A 615 -30.49 5.66 -4.52
C ARG A 615 -31.81 5.56 -3.76
N GLU A 616 -31.98 6.36 -2.70
CA GLU A 616 -33.22 6.39 -1.94
C GLU A 616 -34.38 6.96 -2.79
N MET A 617 -34.16 8.02 -3.58
CA MET A 617 -35.16 8.53 -4.52
C MET A 617 -35.60 7.44 -5.50
N ILE A 618 -34.65 6.75 -6.15
CA ILE A 618 -34.95 5.64 -7.07
C ILE A 618 -35.73 4.52 -6.37
N GLY A 619 -35.39 4.24 -5.11
CA GLY A 619 -36.11 3.28 -4.27
C GLY A 619 -37.59 3.64 -4.05
N TRP A 620 -37.89 4.91 -3.80
CA TRP A 620 -39.25 5.42 -3.67
C TRP A 620 -40.01 5.40 -5.01
N VAL A 621 -39.34 5.70 -6.13
CA VAL A 621 -39.91 5.56 -7.48
C VAL A 621 -40.30 4.10 -7.74
N ALA A 622 -39.39 3.16 -7.54
CA ALA A 622 -39.67 1.74 -7.72
C ALA A 622 -40.81 1.25 -6.82
N THR A 623 -40.90 1.78 -5.60
CA THR A 623 -42.00 1.48 -4.67
C THR A 623 -43.34 1.99 -5.17
N ASN A 624 -43.36 3.21 -5.70
CA ASN A 624 -44.54 3.75 -6.34
C ASN A 624 -44.95 2.94 -7.58
N ASP A 625 -44.01 2.56 -8.44
CA ASP A 625 -44.27 1.78 -9.65
C ASP A 625 -44.94 0.44 -9.33
N ARG A 626 -44.50 -0.24 -8.27
CA ARG A 626 -45.12 -1.50 -7.82
C ARG A 626 -46.50 -1.28 -7.20
N ALA A 627 -46.69 -0.21 -6.45
CA ALA A 627 -47.93 0.04 -5.71
C ALA A 627 -49.05 0.66 -6.57
N ARG A 628 -48.69 1.56 -7.48
CA ARG A 628 -49.62 2.44 -8.23
C ARG A 628 -49.45 2.36 -9.74
N GLY A 629 -48.35 1.80 -10.24
CA GLY A 629 -48.05 1.63 -11.65
C GLY A 629 -47.09 2.69 -12.21
N VAL A 630 -46.31 2.29 -13.22
CA VAL A 630 -45.20 3.07 -13.83
C VAL A 630 -45.59 4.40 -14.48
N ARG A 631 -46.88 4.72 -14.56
CA ARG A 631 -47.41 5.97 -15.15
C ARG A 631 -47.93 6.95 -14.10
N VAL A 632 -47.77 6.65 -12.81
CA VAL A 632 -48.26 7.49 -11.72
C VAL A 632 -47.09 8.27 -11.13
N GLU A 633 -47.23 9.58 -10.99
CA GLU A 633 -46.21 10.43 -10.40
C GLU A 633 -46.03 10.16 -8.90
N THR A 634 -44.80 10.33 -8.43
CA THR A 634 -44.42 10.29 -7.02
C THR A 634 -43.36 11.32 -6.71
N GLY A 635 -43.17 11.63 -5.44
CA GLY A 635 -42.13 12.52 -4.98
C GLY A 635 -41.84 12.37 -3.49
N GLY A 636 -41.26 13.39 -2.91
CA GLY A 636 -40.92 13.45 -1.49
C GLY A 636 -40.13 14.69 -1.13
N LEU A 637 -39.47 14.66 0.04
CA LEU A 637 -38.79 15.81 0.60
C LEU A 637 -37.28 15.68 0.44
N LEU A 638 -36.60 16.82 0.36
CA LEU A 638 -35.16 16.95 0.23
C LEU A 638 -34.60 17.58 1.50
N PHE A 639 -33.53 16.99 2.03
CA PHE A 639 -32.86 17.46 3.23
C PHE A 639 -31.35 17.59 3.01
N GLY A 640 -30.77 18.65 3.57
CA GLY A 640 -29.34 18.89 3.55
C GLY A 640 -29.00 20.32 3.91
N GLU A 641 -27.99 20.89 3.29
CA GLU A 641 -27.45 22.21 3.63
C GLU A 641 -27.43 23.15 2.43
N ARG A 642 -27.84 24.40 2.63
CA ARG A 642 -27.73 25.45 1.63
C ARG A 642 -26.64 26.44 2.04
N ASN A 643 -25.69 26.70 1.16
CA ASN A 643 -24.65 27.69 1.39
C ASN A 643 -24.73 28.79 0.33
N ASP A 644 -25.20 29.96 0.78
CA ASP A 644 -25.47 31.10 -0.08
C ASP A 644 -24.20 31.80 -0.56
N LEU A 645 -23.08 31.66 0.16
CA LEU A 645 -21.77 32.20 -0.22
C LEU A 645 -21.18 31.42 -1.40
N LEU A 646 -21.27 30.09 -1.35
CA LEU A 646 -20.72 29.22 -2.39
C LEU A 646 -21.70 29.00 -3.55
N LYS A 647 -22.97 29.35 -3.34
CA LYS A 647 -24.09 28.98 -4.21
C LYS A 647 -24.10 27.48 -4.46
N ILE A 648 -24.07 26.72 -3.37
CA ILE A 648 -24.15 25.25 -3.38
C ILE A 648 -25.30 24.83 -2.47
N ALA A 649 -26.10 23.87 -2.94
CA ALA A 649 -27.10 23.17 -2.13
C ALA A 649 -26.73 21.68 -2.09
N TRP A 650 -26.33 21.19 -0.92
CA TRP A 650 -26.05 19.78 -0.69
C TRP A 650 -27.33 19.06 -0.29
N VAL A 651 -27.69 18.01 -1.01
CA VAL A 651 -28.81 17.13 -0.68
C VAL A 651 -28.26 15.81 -0.17
N ASP A 652 -28.21 15.64 1.15
CA ASP A 652 -27.66 14.46 1.82
C ASP A 652 -28.64 13.31 1.96
N GLU A 653 -29.88 13.68 2.29
CA GLU A 653 -30.93 12.75 2.68
C GLU A 653 -32.21 13.16 1.96
N VAL A 654 -33.04 12.18 1.60
CA VAL A 654 -34.37 12.42 1.05
C VAL A 654 -35.40 11.70 1.89
N SER A 655 -36.68 11.95 1.60
CA SER A 655 -37.75 11.07 2.04
C SER A 655 -38.63 10.67 0.86
N GLY A 656 -39.46 9.66 1.10
CA GLY A 656 -40.63 9.40 0.26
C GLY A 656 -41.72 10.45 0.43
N PRO A 657 -42.86 10.23 -0.22
CA PRO A 657 -43.99 11.15 -0.16
C PRO A 657 -44.57 11.15 1.27
N PRO A 658 -44.85 12.33 1.86
CA PRO A 658 -45.64 12.42 3.09
C PRO A 658 -46.95 11.62 3.00
N PRO A 659 -47.47 11.05 4.10
CA PRO A 659 -48.63 10.15 4.06
C PRO A 659 -49.90 10.76 3.45
N ASP A 660 -50.04 12.08 3.52
CA ASP A 660 -51.14 12.89 2.96
C ASP A 660 -50.88 13.34 1.51
N SER A 661 -49.83 12.84 0.85
CA SER A 661 -49.53 13.18 -0.54
C SER A 661 -50.52 12.55 -1.52
N SER A 662 -50.83 13.29 -2.59
CA SER A 662 -51.68 12.81 -3.68
C SER A 662 -50.85 12.41 -4.90
N HIS A 663 -51.19 11.24 -5.46
CA HIS A 663 -50.49 10.62 -6.58
C HIS A 663 -51.44 10.42 -7.75
N SER A 664 -51.11 10.95 -8.92
CA SER A 664 -51.89 10.73 -10.14
C SER A 664 -50.98 10.61 -11.37
N ALA A 665 -51.53 10.17 -12.50
CA ALA A 665 -50.81 10.17 -13.76
C ALA A 665 -50.63 11.58 -14.37
N SER A 666 -51.31 12.58 -13.81
CA SER A 666 -51.33 13.97 -14.29
C SER A 666 -50.62 14.95 -13.35
N GLY A 667 -50.05 14.47 -12.24
CA GLY A 667 -49.50 15.34 -11.20
C GLY A 667 -49.27 14.63 -9.87
N PHE A 668 -48.25 15.08 -9.14
CA PHE A 668 -47.98 14.76 -7.74
C PHE A 668 -48.18 16.00 -6.85
N MET A 669 -49.00 15.88 -5.81
CA MET A 669 -49.12 16.91 -4.76
C MET A 669 -48.45 16.41 -3.49
N CYS A 670 -47.35 17.06 -3.10
CA CYS A 670 -46.63 16.73 -1.88
C CYS A 670 -47.44 17.15 -0.65
N GLY A 671 -47.72 16.20 0.24
CA GLY A 671 -48.34 16.46 1.52
C GLY A 671 -47.40 17.15 2.52
N VAL A 672 -47.92 17.47 3.70
CA VAL A 672 -47.17 18.16 4.78
C VAL A 672 -47.21 17.41 6.11
N GLN A 673 -47.95 16.30 6.20
CA GLN A 673 -48.08 15.52 7.43
C GLN A 673 -46.74 14.90 7.84
N GLY A 674 -46.28 15.19 9.07
CA GLY A 674 -45.05 14.63 9.63
C GLY A 674 -43.75 15.30 9.17
N THR A 675 -43.82 16.33 8.33
CA THR A 675 -42.64 16.95 7.74
C THR A 675 -41.81 17.75 8.73
N ALA A 676 -42.47 18.44 9.67
CA ALA A 676 -41.81 19.20 10.74
C ALA A 676 -41.07 18.27 11.72
N GLU A 677 -41.68 17.15 12.09
CA GLU A 677 -41.07 16.14 12.94
C GLU A 677 -39.85 15.51 12.26
N LEU A 678 -39.97 15.17 10.98
CA LEU A 678 -38.87 14.62 10.19
C LEU A 678 -37.72 15.61 10.02
N ALA A 679 -38.02 16.88 9.76
CA ALA A 679 -37.01 17.94 9.68
C ALA A 679 -36.31 18.15 11.04
N SER A 680 -37.06 18.15 12.15
CA SER A 680 -36.50 18.30 13.49
C SER A 680 -35.62 17.13 13.90
N GLU A 681 -36.01 15.89 13.52
CA GLU A 681 -35.20 14.69 13.78
C GLU A 681 -33.85 14.77 13.07
N LYS A 682 -33.86 15.05 11.76
CA LYS A 682 -32.64 15.13 10.95
C LYS A 682 -31.71 16.24 11.42
N ALA A 683 -32.26 17.42 11.74
CA ALA A 683 -31.48 18.54 12.26
C ALA A 683 -30.81 18.20 13.61
N LYS A 684 -31.57 17.65 14.57
CA LYS A 684 -31.03 17.28 15.89
C LYS A 684 -29.93 16.22 15.79
N ARG A 685 -30.13 15.20 14.95
CA ARG A 685 -29.17 14.08 14.76
C ARG A 685 -27.87 14.54 14.11
N THR A 686 -27.91 15.59 13.29
CA THR A 686 -26.75 16.12 12.56
C THR A 686 -26.15 17.37 13.17
N ALA A 687 -26.56 17.72 14.40
CA ALA A 687 -26.14 18.95 15.08
C ALA A 687 -26.43 20.22 14.26
N GLU A 688 -27.66 20.30 13.74
CA GLU A 688 -28.19 21.43 12.95
C GLU A 688 -27.39 21.68 11.65
N LEU A 689 -26.98 20.60 10.97
CA LEU A 689 -26.37 20.68 9.63
C LEU A 689 -27.38 20.37 8.51
N VAL A 690 -28.23 19.36 8.74
CA VAL A 690 -29.20 18.89 7.75
C VAL A 690 -30.56 19.49 8.07
N HIS A 691 -31.04 20.34 7.17
CA HIS A 691 -32.33 21.02 7.25
C HIS A 691 -33.20 20.65 6.05
N PHE A 692 -34.49 20.99 6.14
CA PHE A 692 -35.39 20.89 5.00
C PHE A 692 -34.96 21.86 3.91
N LEU A 693 -34.74 21.36 2.70
CA LEU A 693 -34.40 22.18 1.54
C LEU A 693 -35.64 22.45 0.68
N GLY A 694 -36.48 21.43 0.44
CA GLY A 694 -37.57 21.48 -0.55
C GLY A 694 -38.08 20.09 -0.94
N MET A 695 -38.58 19.93 -2.17
CA MET A 695 -39.22 18.69 -2.63
C MET A 695 -38.67 18.19 -3.97
N TRP A 696 -38.86 16.90 -4.22
CA TRP A 696 -38.61 16.24 -5.50
C TRP A 696 -39.88 15.50 -5.96
N HIS A 697 -40.09 15.34 -7.26
CA HIS A 697 -41.16 14.47 -7.81
C HIS A 697 -40.80 13.96 -9.21
N THR A 698 -41.63 13.10 -9.81
CA THR A 698 -41.40 12.41 -11.10
C THR A 698 -42.47 12.73 -12.15
N HIS A 699 -42.16 12.61 -13.46
CA HIS A 699 -43.14 12.76 -14.57
C HIS A 699 -43.06 11.63 -15.62
N PRO A 700 -43.63 10.44 -15.35
CA PRO A 700 -43.51 9.29 -16.21
C PRO A 700 -44.37 9.41 -17.50
N GLY A 701 -43.70 9.64 -18.63
CA GLY A 701 -44.30 9.60 -19.98
C GLY A 701 -44.46 10.95 -20.69
N GLY A 702 -44.00 12.04 -20.08
CA GLY A 702 -44.03 13.38 -20.69
C GLY A 702 -42.64 13.98 -20.85
N VAL A 703 -42.51 14.95 -21.77
CA VAL A 703 -41.51 16.01 -21.61
C VAL A 703 -41.87 16.75 -20.32
N PRO A 704 -40.92 17.12 -19.45
CA PRO A 704 -41.20 18.01 -18.32
C PRO A 704 -41.75 19.34 -18.86
N LEU A 705 -43.07 19.42 -19.01
CA LEU A 705 -43.80 20.64 -19.27
C LEU A 705 -44.36 21.02 -17.91
N PRO A 706 -43.68 21.92 -17.19
CA PRO A 706 -44.13 22.31 -15.87
C PRO A 706 -45.57 22.79 -15.96
N SER A 707 -46.42 22.32 -15.03
CA SER A 707 -47.74 22.94 -14.86
C SER A 707 -47.57 24.44 -14.57
N ALA A 708 -48.63 25.24 -14.68
CA ALA A 708 -48.57 26.69 -14.38
C ALA A 708 -48.05 27.04 -12.96
N THR A 709 -47.76 26.01 -12.16
CA THR A 709 -47.31 26.03 -10.77
C THR A 709 -45.91 25.41 -10.54
N GLU A 710 -45.22 24.89 -11.58
CA GLU A 710 -43.95 24.16 -11.43
C GLU A 710 -42.74 24.89 -12.06
N ILE A 711 -41.57 24.83 -11.40
CA ILE A 711 -40.48 25.78 -11.61
C ILE A 711 -39.23 25.17 -12.28
N VAL A 712 -38.96 23.85 -12.21
CA VAL A 712 -37.76 23.23 -12.86
C VAL A 712 -37.96 21.76 -13.29
N GLY A 713 -37.61 21.40 -14.54
CA GLY A 713 -37.61 19.98 -14.99
C GLY A 713 -36.43 19.58 -15.91
N GLY A 714 -35.88 18.38 -15.74
CA GLY A 714 -34.74 17.86 -16.53
C GLY A 714 -34.76 16.36 -16.83
N THR A 715 -34.03 15.92 -17.87
CA THR A 715 -34.11 14.56 -18.45
C THR A 715 -32.90 13.69 -18.08
N ILE A 716 -33.11 12.41 -17.70
CA ILE A 716 -32.05 11.44 -17.31
C ILE A 716 -32.23 10.11 -18.08
N ARG A 717 -31.69 10.02 -19.31
CA ARG A 717 -31.66 8.81 -20.19
C ARG A 717 -33.00 8.10 -20.51
N GLU A 718 -33.03 7.38 -21.64
CA GLU A 718 -34.23 6.96 -22.40
C GLU A 718 -35.24 6.01 -21.71
N GLU A 719 -35.00 5.51 -20.49
CA GLU A 719 -35.86 4.47 -19.86
C GLU A 719 -36.76 4.94 -18.71
N TYR A 720 -36.51 6.09 -18.06
CA TYR A 720 -37.34 6.61 -16.95
C TYR A 720 -37.53 8.13 -17.06
N PRO A 721 -38.72 8.64 -17.43
CA PRO A 721 -38.91 10.08 -17.62
C PRO A 721 -39.05 10.83 -16.27
N THR A 722 -38.07 11.71 -16.04
CA THR A 722 -38.05 12.97 -15.26
C THR A 722 -38.22 12.92 -13.75
N ALA A 723 -37.33 13.65 -13.03
CA ALA A 723 -37.60 14.23 -11.72
C ALA A 723 -37.51 15.77 -11.75
N ALA A 724 -38.43 16.48 -11.07
CA ALA A 724 -38.47 17.93 -10.95
C ALA A 724 -38.09 18.39 -9.53
N TYR A 725 -37.28 19.45 -9.42
CA TYR A 725 -36.66 19.94 -8.19
C TYR A 725 -37.09 21.40 -7.95
N VAL A 726 -37.53 21.77 -6.74
CA VAL A 726 -37.94 23.17 -6.45
C VAL A 726 -37.25 23.68 -5.19
N PHE A 727 -36.53 24.80 -5.28
CA PHE A 727 -35.99 25.52 -4.12
C PHE A 727 -36.07 27.06 -4.27
N SER A 728 -36.96 27.71 -3.51
CA SER A 728 -36.64 28.82 -2.57
C SER A 728 -37.85 29.18 -1.69
N ALA A 729 -37.63 29.81 -0.53
CA ALA A 729 -38.70 30.33 0.33
C ALA A 729 -39.37 31.61 -0.22
N GLU A 730 -38.66 32.39 -1.06
CA GLU A 730 -39.23 33.54 -1.79
C GLU A 730 -40.15 33.10 -2.94
N ASP A 731 -39.89 31.92 -3.53
CA ASP A 731 -40.79 31.32 -4.52
C ASP A 731 -42.10 30.86 -3.89
N PHE A 732 -42.13 30.58 -2.59
CA PHE A 732 -43.37 30.26 -1.86
C PHE A 732 -44.35 31.47 -1.80
N GLU A 733 -43.83 32.70 -1.79
CA GLU A 733 -44.61 33.94 -1.88
C GLU A 733 -45.01 34.25 -3.35
N ARG A 734 -44.17 33.92 -4.34
CA ARG A 734 -44.48 34.10 -5.78
C ARG A 734 -45.37 33.02 -6.38
N VAL A 735 -45.39 31.81 -5.83
CA VAL A 735 -46.33 30.73 -6.17
C VAL A 735 -47.78 31.13 -5.85
N ARG A 736 -47.98 32.08 -4.92
CA ARG A 736 -49.28 32.74 -4.69
C ARG A 736 -49.71 33.68 -5.83
N ALA A 737 -48.78 34.07 -6.71
CA ALA A 737 -48.98 35.10 -7.73
C ALA A 737 -48.78 34.62 -9.20
N GLY A 738 -48.50 33.32 -9.42
CA GLY A 738 -48.73 32.66 -10.72
C GLY A 738 -47.79 33.02 -11.88
N GLY A 739 -46.46 32.91 -11.73
CA GLY A 739 -45.60 32.96 -12.91
C GLY A 739 -44.14 32.58 -12.72
N LEU A 740 -43.73 31.42 -13.26
CA LEU A 740 -42.46 31.16 -13.98
C LEU A 740 -42.28 29.64 -14.26
N THR A 741 -41.98 29.26 -15.51
CA THR A 741 -41.70 27.89 -16.00
C THR A 741 -40.27 27.77 -16.56
N ARG A 742 -39.46 26.75 -16.19
CA ARG A 742 -38.10 26.53 -16.77
C ARG A 742 -37.59 25.06 -16.72
N SER A 743 -36.61 24.71 -17.54
CA SER A 743 -35.99 23.37 -17.66
C SER A 743 -34.49 23.34 -17.27
N CYS A 744 -34.04 22.27 -16.60
CA CYS A 744 -32.64 21.95 -16.27
C CYS A 744 -32.11 20.74 -17.06
N SER A 745 -30.79 20.61 -17.23
CA SER A 745 -30.14 19.44 -17.81
C SER A 745 -29.21 18.75 -16.82
N ILE A 746 -29.17 17.42 -16.85
CA ILE A 746 -28.41 16.59 -15.90
C ILE A 746 -27.19 16.02 -16.61
N ASN A 747 -26.00 16.40 -16.16
CA ASN A 747 -24.75 15.77 -16.59
C ASN A 747 -24.46 14.56 -15.70
N VAL A 748 -24.92 13.39 -16.13
CA VAL A 748 -24.54 12.12 -15.50
C VAL A 748 -23.12 11.78 -15.95
N SER A 749 -22.12 11.96 -15.09
CA SER A 749 -20.80 11.37 -15.32
C SER A 749 -20.94 9.84 -15.32
N HIS A 750 -20.51 9.23 -16.42
CA HIS A 750 -20.86 7.86 -16.82
C HIS A 750 -20.14 6.75 -16.04
N GLU A 751 -19.57 7.01 -14.86
CA GLU A 751 -18.70 6.06 -14.17
C GLU A 751 -19.15 5.74 -12.74
N LEU A 752 -20.41 5.35 -12.56
CA LEU A 752 -20.75 4.45 -11.46
C LEU A 752 -20.32 3.04 -11.87
N ARG A 753 -19.06 2.67 -11.61
CA ARG A 753 -18.77 1.24 -11.40
C ARG A 753 -19.65 0.81 -10.23
N SER A 754 -20.58 -0.11 -10.47
CA SER A 754 -21.47 -0.67 -9.45
C SER A 754 -20.61 -1.21 -8.30
N ILE A 755 -20.52 -0.47 -7.19
CA ILE A 755 -19.83 -0.95 -5.99
C ILE A 755 -20.62 -2.16 -5.50
N ARG A 756 -19.99 -3.35 -5.55
CA ARG A 756 -20.55 -4.59 -5.02
C ARG A 756 -19.86 -4.94 -3.71
N ASP A 757 -20.43 -4.48 -2.62
CA ASP A 757 -19.84 -4.50 -1.29
C ASP A 757 -20.73 -5.17 -0.22
N VAL A 758 -21.93 -5.65 -0.61
CA VAL A 758 -22.88 -6.29 0.31
C VAL A 758 -22.89 -7.81 0.13
N GLY A 759 -22.72 -8.55 1.22
CA GLY A 759 -23.05 -9.98 1.31
C GLY A 759 -24.41 -10.18 1.95
N LEU A 760 -25.31 -10.91 1.28
CA LEU A 760 -26.64 -11.22 1.79
C LEU A 760 -26.73 -12.68 2.22
N ALA A 761 -27.09 -12.93 3.48
CA ALA A 761 -27.30 -14.27 4.01
C ALA A 761 -28.81 -14.52 4.22
N LEU A 762 -29.33 -15.61 3.65
CA LEU A 762 -30.75 -16.01 3.73
C LEU A 762 -30.88 -17.35 4.46
N SER A 763 -31.44 -17.31 5.67
CA SER A 763 -31.52 -18.47 6.54
C SER A 763 -32.49 -19.57 6.07
N GLY A 764 -32.35 -20.76 6.66
CA GLY A 764 -33.21 -21.91 6.44
C GLY A 764 -34.50 -21.88 7.27
N GLY A 765 -35.61 -22.40 6.71
CA GLY A 765 -36.90 -22.48 7.41
C GLY A 765 -38.08 -23.00 6.58
N GLY A 766 -37.81 -23.71 5.47
CA GLY A 766 -38.82 -24.20 4.54
C GLY A 766 -39.62 -23.09 3.84
N SER A 767 -40.92 -23.31 3.62
CA SER A 767 -41.78 -22.34 2.93
C SER A 767 -42.00 -21.03 3.69
N ARG A 768 -41.85 -21.03 5.02
CA ARG A 768 -41.93 -19.81 5.85
C ARG A 768 -40.75 -18.88 5.57
N ALA A 769 -39.55 -19.44 5.45
CA ALA A 769 -38.36 -18.70 5.07
C ALA A 769 -38.51 -18.09 3.68
N ILE A 770 -39.06 -18.82 2.70
CA ILE A 770 -39.34 -18.27 1.35
C ILE A 770 -40.26 -17.05 1.43
N ALA A 771 -41.33 -17.09 2.23
CA ALA A 771 -42.25 -15.97 2.38
C ALA A 771 -41.63 -14.77 3.10
N PHE A 772 -40.89 -15.01 4.18
CA PHE A 772 -40.18 -13.98 4.93
C PHE A 772 -39.11 -13.29 4.06
N HIS A 773 -38.25 -14.08 3.42
CA HIS A 773 -37.18 -13.58 2.56
C HIS A 773 -37.71 -12.84 1.33
N LEU A 774 -38.91 -13.16 0.82
CA LEU A 774 -39.55 -12.34 -0.21
C LEU A 774 -39.83 -10.92 0.32
N GLY A 775 -40.29 -10.80 1.56
CA GLY A 775 -40.44 -9.51 2.24
C GLY A 775 -39.12 -8.77 2.41
N CYS A 776 -38.06 -9.47 2.82
CA CYS A 776 -36.72 -8.90 2.95
C CYS A 776 -36.17 -8.42 1.59
N LEU A 777 -36.28 -9.24 0.55
CA LEU A 777 -35.82 -8.88 -0.80
C LEU A 777 -36.62 -7.70 -1.37
N ARG A 778 -37.93 -7.59 -1.10
CA ARG A 778 -38.70 -6.38 -1.42
C ARG A 778 -38.08 -5.16 -0.72
N ALA A 779 -37.91 -5.22 0.60
CA ALA A 779 -37.36 -4.11 1.36
C ALA A 779 -35.94 -3.68 0.92
N LEU A 780 -35.11 -4.64 0.47
CA LEU A 780 -33.77 -4.41 -0.05
C LEU A 780 -33.81 -3.85 -1.48
N TYR A 781 -34.71 -4.34 -2.34
CA TYR A 781 -34.92 -3.79 -3.68
C TYR A 781 -35.37 -2.33 -3.59
N ASP A 782 -36.28 -2.04 -2.67
CA ASP A 782 -36.88 -0.73 -2.44
C ASP A 782 -35.90 0.30 -1.90
N ARG A 783 -34.77 -0.16 -1.37
CA ARG A 783 -33.68 0.69 -0.86
C ARG A 783 -32.50 0.76 -1.82
N GLY A 784 -32.63 0.16 -3.01
CA GLY A 784 -31.51 0.04 -3.95
C GLY A 784 -30.32 -0.71 -3.35
N VAL A 785 -30.56 -1.72 -2.51
CA VAL A 785 -29.45 -2.52 -1.93
C VAL A 785 -29.11 -3.71 -2.81
N LEU A 786 -30.09 -4.26 -3.54
CA LEU A 786 -29.86 -5.48 -4.33
C LEU A 786 -28.81 -5.32 -5.44
N HIS A 787 -28.61 -4.12 -5.99
CA HIS A 787 -27.56 -3.87 -7.00
C HIS A 787 -26.14 -3.80 -6.42
N ARG A 788 -26.02 -3.72 -5.08
CA ARG A 788 -24.73 -3.74 -4.36
C ARG A 788 -24.30 -5.15 -3.94
N LEU A 789 -25.09 -6.17 -4.27
CA LEU A 789 -24.80 -7.54 -3.88
C LEU A 789 -23.50 -8.01 -4.54
N GLN A 790 -22.54 -8.36 -3.71
CA GLN A 790 -21.35 -9.12 -4.09
C GLN A 790 -21.68 -10.62 -4.13
N VAL A 791 -22.39 -11.10 -3.10
CA VAL A 791 -22.71 -12.51 -2.92
C VAL A 791 -24.03 -12.71 -2.17
N ILE A 792 -24.81 -13.71 -2.57
CA ILE A 792 -25.92 -14.27 -1.78
C ILE A 792 -25.51 -15.64 -1.26
N SER A 793 -25.50 -15.80 0.06
CA SER A 793 -25.35 -17.08 0.75
C SER A 793 -26.70 -17.54 1.29
N ALA A 794 -27.09 -18.78 1.04
CA ALA A 794 -28.42 -19.24 1.40
C ALA A 794 -28.48 -20.69 1.87
N VAL A 795 -29.49 -21.00 2.68
CA VAL A 795 -29.68 -22.33 3.30
C VAL A 795 -31.13 -22.79 3.11
N SER A 796 -31.35 -24.07 2.77
CA SER A 796 -32.68 -24.71 2.80
C SER A 796 -33.77 -23.90 2.07
N GLY A 797 -34.84 -23.49 2.75
CA GLY A 797 -35.87 -22.60 2.19
C GLY A 797 -35.33 -21.28 1.61
N GLY A 798 -34.31 -20.68 2.22
CA GLY A 798 -33.59 -19.52 1.69
C GLY A 798 -32.89 -19.81 0.36
N SER A 799 -32.36 -21.03 0.18
CA SER A 799 -31.70 -21.43 -1.08
C SER A 799 -32.67 -21.49 -2.26
N VAL A 800 -33.95 -21.82 -2.02
CA VAL A 800 -34.99 -21.85 -3.05
C VAL A 800 -35.23 -20.45 -3.60
N ILE A 801 -35.48 -19.47 -2.73
CA ILE A 801 -35.74 -18.09 -3.17
C ILE A 801 -34.48 -17.39 -3.69
N ALA A 802 -33.30 -17.66 -3.11
CA ALA A 802 -32.02 -17.18 -3.63
C ALA A 802 -31.79 -17.64 -5.07
N ALA A 803 -32.04 -18.92 -5.36
CA ALA A 803 -31.92 -19.48 -6.70
C ALA A 803 -32.96 -18.89 -7.67
N MET A 804 -34.22 -18.74 -7.23
CA MET A 804 -35.26 -18.09 -8.04
C MET A 804 -34.92 -16.63 -8.36
N TYR A 805 -34.30 -15.90 -7.43
CA TYR A 805 -33.87 -14.52 -7.65
C TYR A 805 -32.68 -14.47 -8.61
N ALA A 806 -31.60 -15.18 -8.28
CA ALA A 806 -30.33 -15.11 -8.98
C ALA A 806 -30.38 -15.62 -10.43
N TYR A 807 -31.17 -16.65 -10.71
CA TYR A 807 -31.23 -17.27 -12.04
C TYR A 807 -32.48 -16.90 -12.85
N SER A 808 -33.21 -15.85 -12.44
CA SER A 808 -34.32 -15.29 -13.22
C SER A 808 -33.87 -14.13 -14.12
N GLN A 809 -34.35 -14.10 -15.37
CA GLN A 809 -34.01 -13.07 -16.37
C GLN A 809 -35.06 -11.95 -16.49
N GLY A 810 -36.16 -12.01 -15.72
CA GLY A 810 -37.25 -11.02 -15.75
C GLY A 810 -37.01 -9.83 -14.81
N SER A 811 -37.98 -8.92 -14.73
CA SER A 811 -37.98 -7.82 -13.76
C SER A 811 -38.10 -8.34 -12.32
N PHE A 812 -37.79 -7.50 -11.31
CA PHE A 812 -38.06 -7.84 -9.91
C PHE A 812 -39.54 -8.17 -9.68
N ALA A 813 -40.46 -7.50 -10.39
CA ALA A 813 -41.89 -7.77 -10.33
C ALA A 813 -42.27 -9.16 -10.89
N ASP A 814 -41.60 -9.64 -11.93
CA ASP A 814 -41.79 -11.00 -12.47
C ASP A 814 -41.33 -12.06 -11.48
N PHE A 815 -40.16 -11.83 -10.87
CA PHE A 815 -39.64 -12.66 -9.79
C PHE A 815 -40.63 -12.72 -8.62
N ASP A 816 -41.10 -11.55 -8.15
CA ASP A 816 -42.05 -11.44 -7.04
C ASP A 816 -43.33 -12.25 -7.29
N ARG A 817 -43.97 -12.04 -8.45
CA ARG A 817 -45.16 -12.79 -8.87
C ARG A 817 -44.91 -14.29 -8.90
N SER A 818 -43.75 -14.71 -9.39
CA SER A 818 -43.37 -16.13 -9.48
C SER A 818 -43.23 -16.78 -8.11
N VAL A 819 -42.62 -16.10 -7.14
CA VAL A 819 -42.50 -16.58 -5.76
C VAL A 819 -43.86 -16.61 -5.07
N VAL A 820 -44.70 -15.59 -5.23
CA VAL A 820 -46.08 -15.57 -4.69
C VAL A 820 -46.91 -16.73 -5.26
N ALA A 821 -46.81 -16.99 -6.57
CA ALA A 821 -47.49 -18.11 -7.21
C ALA A 821 -47.01 -19.47 -6.64
N LEU A 822 -45.71 -19.63 -6.43
CA LEU A 822 -45.14 -20.82 -5.80
C LEU A 822 -45.67 -21.03 -4.38
N LEU A 823 -45.69 -19.98 -3.55
CA LEU A 823 -46.19 -20.04 -2.18
C LEU A 823 -47.68 -20.36 -2.09
N ARG A 824 -48.51 -19.78 -2.99
CA ARG A 824 -49.95 -20.04 -3.05
C ARG A 824 -50.28 -21.45 -3.52
N ARG A 825 -49.54 -21.95 -4.51
CA ARG A 825 -49.76 -23.28 -5.09
C ARG A 825 -49.23 -24.41 -4.21
N GLY A 826 -48.08 -24.17 -3.57
CA GLY A 826 -47.32 -25.17 -2.82
C GLY A 826 -46.65 -26.22 -3.72
N ILE A 827 -45.60 -26.87 -3.20
CA ILE A 827 -44.80 -27.86 -3.96
C ILE A 827 -45.14 -29.31 -3.56
N GLN A 828 -45.77 -29.51 -2.38
CA GLN A 828 -46.01 -30.82 -1.78
C GLN A 828 -46.81 -31.79 -2.66
N ARG A 829 -47.88 -31.30 -3.32
CA ARG A 829 -48.70 -32.12 -4.22
C ARG A 829 -47.93 -32.63 -5.45
N ASP A 830 -47.01 -31.81 -5.96
CA ASP A 830 -46.20 -32.17 -7.13
C ASP A 830 -45.08 -33.15 -6.75
N ILE A 831 -44.53 -33.06 -5.53
CA ILE A 831 -43.60 -34.06 -4.97
C ILE A 831 -44.29 -35.42 -4.83
N VAL A 832 -45.49 -35.47 -4.22
CA VAL A 832 -46.26 -36.72 -4.06
C VAL A 832 -46.58 -37.35 -5.40
N ARG A 833 -46.98 -36.56 -6.40
CA ARG A 833 -47.21 -37.04 -7.78
C ARG A 833 -45.95 -37.60 -8.43
N LYS A 834 -44.78 -37.00 -8.19
CA LYS A 834 -43.49 -37.48 -8.73
C LYS A 834 -43.06 -38.79 -8.05
N ILE A 835 -43.31 -38.94 -6.75
CA ILE A 835 -43.07 -40.20 -6.01
C ILE A 835 -43.97 -41.32 -6.53
N ALA A 836 -45.23 -41.02 -6.85
CA ALA A 836 -46.19 -41.98 -7.42
C ALA A 836 -45.87 -42.41 -8.87
N ASN A 837 -44.81 -41.88 -9.50
CA ASN A 837 -44.37 -42.30 -10.82
C ASN A 837 -43.71 -43.71 -10.76
N PRO A 838 -44.13 -44.67 -11.61
CA PRO A 838 -43.62 -46.05 -11.58
C PRO A 838 -42.09 -46.17 -11.61
N SER A 839 -41.37 -45.32 -12.35
CA SER A 839 -39.91 -45.39 -12.46
C SER A 839 -39.19 -44.93 -11.19
N VAL A 840 -39.81 -44.03 -10.41
CA VAL A 840 -39.28 -43.52 -9.14
C VAL A 840 -39.68 -44.46 -8.00
N ALA A 841 -40.93 -44.95 -7.99
CA ALA A 841 -41.42 -45.91 -7.01
C ALA A 841 -40.63 -47.23 -7.02
N VAL A 842 -40.27 -47.76 -8.20
CA VAL A 842 -39.43 -48.96 -8.34
C VAL A 842 -38.01 -48.74 -7.81
N ARG A 843 -37.40 -47.57 -8.07
CA ARG A 843 -36.09 -47.20 -7.52
C ARG A 843 -36.10 -47.03 -6.00
N MET A 844 -37.17 -46.46 -5.44
CA MET A 844 -37.35 -46.31 -4.00
C MET A 844 -37.59 -47.67 -3.31
N ALA A 845 -38.42 -48.54 -3.88
CA ALA A 845 -38.64 -49.90 -3.38
C ALA A 845 -37.36 -50.75 -3.42
N GLY A 846 -36.60 -50.68 -4.52
CA GLY A 846 -35.29 -51.35 -4.64
C GLY A 846 -34.25 -50.82 -3.64
N THR A 847 -34.26 -49.52 -3.34
CA THR A 847 -33.38 -48.91 -2.32
C THR A 847 -33.72 -49.40 -0.91
N ILE A 848 -35.01 -49.50 -0.57
CA ILE A 848 -35.47 -50.02 0.73
C ILE A 848 -35.11 -51.51 0.87
N ALA A 849 -35.31 -52.31 -0.19
CA ALA A 849 -35.06 -53.75 -0.17
C ALA A 849 -33.56 -54.13 -0.16
N LEU A 850 -32.68 -53.37 -0.81
CA LEU A 850 -31.23 -53.65 -0.88
C LEU A 850 -30.42 -52.88 0.16
N ALA A 851 -30.53 -51.55 0.19
CA ALA A 851 -29.71 -50.70 1.06
C ALA A 851 -30.25 -50.63 2.50
N GLY A 852 -31.57 -50.76 2.70
CA GLY A 852 -32.18 -50.84 4.03
C GLY A 852 -31.77 -52.11 4.79
N SER A 853 -31.85 -53.26 4.12
CA SER A 853 -31.45 -54.57 4.65
C SER A 853 -29.96 -54.65 5.01
N ALA A 854 -29.11 -54.11 4.14
CA ALA A 854 -27.66 -54.06 4.37
C ALA A 854 -27.25 -53.06 5.47
N ALA A 855 -28.01 -51.97 5.65
CA ALA A 855 -27.79 -51.03 6.76
C ALA A 855 -28.17 -51.66 8.11
N VAL A 856 -29.29 -52.39 8.18
CA VAL A 856 -29.69 -53.16 9.38
C VAL A 856 -28.66 -54.24 9.70
N ALA A 857 -28.16 -54.97 8.70
CA ALA A 857 -27.11 -55.97 8.90
C ALA A 857 -25.79 -55.36 9.40
N ALA A 858 -25.40 -54.20 8.87
CA ALA A 858 -24.21 -53.47 9.33
C ALA A 858 -24.36 -52.95 10.77
N ASP A 859 -25.53 -52.45 11.16
CA ASP A 859 -25.81 -52.00 12.53
C ASP A 859 -25.89 -53.19 13.52
N VAL A 860 -26.45 -54.33 13.12
CA VAL A 860 -26.43 -55.58 13.91
C VAL A 860 -24.99 -56.10 14.07
N ALA A 861 -24.18 -56.11 13.01
CA ALA A 861 -22.78 -56.50 13.09
C ALA A 861 -21.98 -55.55 14.02
N ARG A 862 -22.22 -54.24 13.94
CA ARG A 862 -21.58 -53.24 14.81
C ARG A 862 -21.99 -53.43 16.27
N PHE A 863 -23.25 -53.73 16.54
CA PHE A 863 -23.76 -54.03 17.87
C PHE A 863 -23.11 -55.31 18.44
N LEU A 864 -23.08 -56.40 17.67
CA LEU A 864 -22.47 -57.67 18.08
C LEU A 864 -20.96 -57.54 18.34
N LEU A 865 -20.23 -56.82 17.48
CA LEU A 865 -18.79 -56.55 17.66
C LEU A 865 -18.50 -55.66 18.87
N ASN A 866 -19.36 -54.68 19.18
CA ASN A 866 -19.24 -53.85 20.38
C ASN A 866 -19.49 -54.67 21.66
N VAL A 867 -20.46 -55.59 21.66
CA VAL A 867 -20.73 -56.48 22.78
C VAL A 867 -19.62 -57.52 22.97
N ALA A 868 -19.09 -58.09 21.88
CA ALA A 868 -17.99 -59.05 21.93
C ALA A 868 -16.69 -58.40 22.43
N SER A 869 -16.34 -57.22 21.92
CA SER A 869 -15.14 -56.48 22.37
C SER A 869 -15.26 -55.98 23.81
N SER A 870 -16.47 -55.67 24.31
CA SER A 870 -16.65 -55.30 25.72
C SER A 870 -16.54 -56.48 26.67
N LYS A 871 -16.98 -57.68 26.27
CA LYS A 871 -16.90 -58.90 27.10
C LYS A 871 -15.52 -59.56 27.10
N LEU A 872 -14.74 -59.41 26.03
CA LEU A 872 -13.41 -60.02 25.89
C LEU A 872 -12.25 -59.09 26.31
N GLY A 873 -12.53 -57.85 26.74
CA GLY A 873 -11.50 -56.90 27.22
C GLY A 873 -10.58 -56.34 26.14
N LEU A 874 -10.80 -56.66 24.87
CA LEU A 874 -9.98 -56.25 23.72
C LEU A 874 -10.46 -54.89 23.18
N ARG A 875 -10.02 -53.79 23.79
CA ARG A 875 -10.29 -52.41 23.30
C ARG A 875 -8.99 -51.72 22.87
N SER A 876 -8.44 -52.11 21.72
CA SER A 876 -7.37 -51.32 21.08
C SER A 876 -7.97 -50.14 20.29
N ARG A 877 -7.21 -49.05 20.16
CA ARG A 877 -7.60 -47.87 19.34
C ARG A 877 -7.92 -48.25 17.89
N GLU A 878 -7.19 -49.21 17.35
CA GLU A 878 -7.36 -49.73 15.98
C GLU A 878 -8.69 -50.49 15.82
N LEU A 879 -9.07 -51.31 16.79
CA LEU A 879 -10.34 -52.06 16.75
C LEU A 879 -11.56 -51.13 16.87
N ILE A 880 -11.47 -50.09 17.71
CA ILE A 880 -12.52 -49.08 17.84
C ILE A 880 -12.66 -48.26 16.54
N SER A 881 -11.54 -47.95 15.87
CA SER A 881 -11.55 -47.30 14.56
C SER A 881 -12.17 -48.20 13.49
N PHE A 882 -11.80 -49.49 13.46
CA PHE A 882 -12.37 -50.49 12.55
C PHE A 882 -13.89 -50.64 12.71
N ILE A 883 -14.38 -50.78 13.94
CA ILE A 883 -15.83 -50.91 14.24
C ILE A 883 -16.60 -49.63 13.86
N LYS A 884 -16.02 -48.44 14.06
CA LYS A 884 -16.62 -47.16 13.62
C LYS A 884 -16.67 -47.01 12.09
N ASN A 885 -15.75 -47.66 11.37
CA ASN A 885 -15.66 -47.59 9.92
C ASN A 885 -16.57 -48.60 9.18
N ILE A 886 -17.25 -49.50 9.89
CA ILE A 886 -18.28 -50.37 9.29
C ILE A 886 -19.46 -49.49 8.88
N GLN A 887 -19.66 -49.27 7.57
CA GLN A 887 -20.72 -48.46 6.98
C GLN A 887 -21.59 -49.32 6.05
N PRO A 888 -22.87 -48.96 5.82
CA PRO A 888 -23.73 -49.70 4.90
C PRO A 888 -23.10 -49.78 3.50
N PRO A 889 -22.86 -50.99 2.96
CA PRO A 889 -22.08 -51.17 1.73
C PRO A 889 -22.81 -50.71 0.46
N LEU A 890 -24.14 -50.60 0.50
CA LEU A 890 -24.97 -50.34 -0.68
C LEU A 890 -25.45 -48.88 -0.74
N ARG A 891 -25.48 -48.34 -1.98
CA ARG A 891 -25.90 -46.97 -2.29
C ARG A 891 -27.42 -46.82 -2.20
N ARG A 892 -27.90 -45.69 -1.68
CA ARG A 892 -29.33 -45.34 -1.72
C ARG A 892 -29.66 -44.70 -3.06
N TRP A 893 -30.34 -45.42 -3.95
CA TRP A 893 -30.58 -44.99 -5.34
C TRP A 893 -31.85 -44.16 -5.56
N GLY A 894 -32.74 -44.03 -4.57
CA GLY A 894 -33.91 -43.14 -4.64
C GLY A 894 -34.52 -42.81 -3.28
N ASN A 895 -34.76 -41.53 -3.01
CA ASN A 895 -35.43 -41.01 -1.81
C ASN A 895 -36.37 -39.83 -2.15
N THR A 896 -37.13 -39.33 -1.17
CA THR A 896 -38.06 -38.20 -1.35
C THR A 896 -37.37 -36.90 -1.77
N THR A 897 -36.09 -36.73 -1.43
CA THR A 897 -35.25 -35.60 -1.85
C THR A 897 -34.93 -35.63 -3.34
N VAL A 898 -34.73 -36.81 -3.95
CA VAL A 898 -34.57 -36.96 -5.41
C VAL A 898 -35.86 -36.59 -6.15
N ALA A 899 -37.02 -36.94 -5.59
CA ALA A 899 -38.32 -36.47 -6.11
C ALA A 899 -38.48 -34.95 -5.97
N PHE A 900 -38.02 -34.37 -4.86
CA PHE A 900 -38.00 -32.92 -4.66
C PHE A 900 -37.08 -32.21 -5.66
N GLU A 901 -35.86 -32.70 -5.88
CA GLU A 901 -34.93 -32.21 -6.88
C GLU A 901 -35.55 -32.19 -8.28
N ALA A 902 -36.24 -33.28 -8.67
CA ALA A 902 -36.89 -33.36 -9.97
C ALA A 902 -38.03 -32.34 -10.12
N VAL A 903 -38.79 -32.08 -9.05
CA VAL A 903 -39.84 -31.04 -9.08
C VAL A 903 -39.23 -29.65 -9.20
N LEU A 904 -38.14 -29.36 -8.48
CA LEU A 904 -37.43 -28.09 -8.62
C LEU A 904 -36.94 -27.90 -10.05
N ARG A 905 -36.34 -28.94 -10.65
CA ARG A 905 -35.86 -28.90 -12.04
C ARG A 905 -36.98 -28.72 -13.06
N ASP A 906 -38.05 -29.49 -12.94
CA ASP A 906 -39.12 -29.54 -13.95
C ASP A 906 -40.07 -28.33 -13.88
N ARG A 907 -40.21 -27.69 -12.71
CA ARG A 907 -41.28 -26.71 -12.45
C ARG A 907 -40.82 -25.36 -11.90
N VAL A 908 -39.63 -25.24 -11.32
CA VAL A 908 -39.22 -24.03 -10.58
C VAL A 908 -37.95 -23.39 -11.15
N LEU A 909 -36.87 -24.16 -11.29
CA LEU A 909 -35.53 -23.66 -11.57
C LEU A 909 -34.98 -24.09 -12.94
N GLY A 910 -35.60 -25.06 -13.62
CA GLY A 910 -35.07 -25.58 -14.88
C GLY A 910 -33.82 -26.44 -14.71
N SER A 911 -33.21 -26.82 -15.84
CA SER A 911 -31.91 -27.52 -15.88
C SER A 911 -30.78 -26.51 -16.08
N ILE A 912 -30.59 -25.65 -15.08
CA ILE A 912 -29.60 -24.57 -15.08
C ILE A 912 -28.37 -25.02 -14.27
N PRO A 913 -27.14 -24.95 -14.81
CA PRO A 913 -25.92 -25.17 -14.04
C PRO A 913 -25.65 -23.97 -13.10
N ILE A 914 -25.04 -24.23 -11.94
CA ILE A 914 -24.72 -23.18 -10.95
C ILE A 914 -23.73 -22.11 -11.48
N THR A 915 -23.03 -22.42 -12.56
CA THR A 915 -22.12 -21.50 -13.25
C THR A 915 -22.82 -20.61 -14.28
N ALA A 916 -24.12 -20.82 -14.56
CA ALA A 916 -24.88 -20.04 -15.54
C ALA A 916 -24.96 -18.54 -15.18
N SER A 917 -25.23 -17.70 -16.17
CA SER A 917 -25.40 -16.26 -15.99
C SER A 917 -26.48 -15.94 -14.94
N ARG A 918 -26.11 -15.09 -13.98
CA ARG A 918 -26.95 -14.66 -12.86
C ARG A 918 -27.37 -13.21 -13.06
N ARG A 919 -28.50 -12.82 -12.48
CA ARG A 919 -28.94 -11.42 -12.38
C ARG A 919 -27.80 -10.59 -11.79
N ASP A 920 -27.49 -9.47 -12.43
CA ASP A 920 -26.43 -8.53 -12.02
C ASP A 920 -25.09 -9.20 -11.72
N ASP A 921 -24.82 -10.39 -12.28
CA ASP A 921 -23.60 -11.20 -12.13
C ASP A 921 -23.03 -11.31 -10.70
N PHE A 922 -23.85 -11.25 -9.65
CA PHE A 922 -23.38 -11.48 -8.27
C PHE A 922 -23.17 -12.97 -8.00
N GLU A 923 -22.40 -13.28 -6.97
CA GLU A 923 -22.01 -14.65 -6.63
C GLU A 923 -23.08 -15.34 -5.79
N VAL A 924 -23.24 -16.65 -5.93
CA VAL A 924 -24.24 -17.44 -5.19
C VAL A 924 -23.56 -18.57 -4.47
N VAL A 925 -23.87 -18.74 -3.18
CA VAL A 925 -23.42 -19.86 -2.34
C VAL A 925 -24.64 -20.53 -1.72
N ILE A 926 -24.87 -21.79 -2.07
CA ILE A 926 -25.91 -22.63 -1.47
C ILE A 926 -25.23 -23.60 -0.50
N ASN A 927 -25.56 -23.49 0.79
CA ASN A 927 -24.89 -24.24 1.85
C ASN A 927 -25.61 -25.56 2.13
N ALA A 928 -24.83 -26.64 2.20
CA ALA A 928 -25.23 -27.99 2.59
C ALA A 928 -24.25 -28.52 3.64
N CYS A 929 -24.55 -29.68 4.22
CA CYS A 929 -23.67 -30.34 5.18
C CYS A 929 -23.31 -31.75 4.68
N GLU A 930 -22.03 -32.09 4.70
CA GLU A 930 -21.57 -33.46 4.43
C GLU A 930 -21.52 -34.24 5.75
N LEU A 931 -22.42 -35.22 5.87
CA LEU A 931 -22.71 -35.91 7.13
C LEU A 931 -21.59 -36.82 7.61
N ARG A 932 -20.78 -37.38 6.71
CA ARG A 932 -19.73 -38.35 7.08
C ARG A 932 -18.54 -37.66 7.74
N SER A 933 -18.29 -36.42 7.35
CA SER A 933 -17.18 -35.60 7.79
C SER A 933 -17.58 -34.44 8.70
N GLY A 934 -18.88 -34.21 8.88
CA GLY A 934 -19.44 -33.12 9.69
C GLY A 934 -18.98 -31.74 9.21
N SER A 935 -18.75 -31.59 7.92
CA SER A 935 -18.13 -30.38 7.34
C SER A 935 -19.09 -29.66 6.41
N ALA A 936 -18.94 -28.33 6.33
CA ALA A 936 -19.67 -27.51 5.37
C ALA A 936 -19.38 -27.99 3.94
N PHE A 937 -20.45 -28.23 3.19
CA PHE A 937 -20.41 -28.47 1.76
C PHE A 937 -21.07 -27.29 1.07
N ARG A 938 -20.36 -26.60 0.19
CA ARG A 938 -20.86 -25.37 -0.44
C ARG A 938 -20.98 -25.57 -1.93
N PHE A 939 -22.15 -25.26 -2.46
CA PHE A 939 -22.36 -25.17 -3.90
C PHE A 939 -22.27 -23.70 -4.30
N GLY A 940 -21.18 -23.32 -4.95
CA GLY A 940 -20.92 -21.94 -5.34
C GLY A 940 -20.92 -21.74 -6.84
N SER A 941 -21.24 -20.51 -7.27
CA SER A 941 -21.10 -20.08 -8.67
C SER A 941 -19.65 -20.14 -9.17
N ARG A 942 -18.66 -19.93 -8.28
CA ARG A 942 -17.22 -20.09 -8.59
C ARG A 942 -16.79 -21.55 -8.55
N GLU A 943 -17.09 -22.21 -7.44
CA GLU A 943 -16.63 -23.56 -7.13
C GLU A 943 -17.66 -24.26 -6.24
N SER A 944 -17.74 -25.58 -6.29
CA SER A 944 -18.58 -26.37 -5.37
C SER A 944 -17.73 -27.42 -4.68
N GLY A 945 -17.90 -27.65 -3.38
CA GLY A 945 -17.15 -28.67 -2.66
C GLY A 945 -17.05 -28.44 -1.16
N CYS A 946 -16.11 -29.13 -0.52
CA CYS A 946 -15.81 -28.98 0.91
C CYS A 946 -14.31 -28.99 1.15
N TRP A 947 -13.86 -28.33 2.21
CA TRP A 947 -12.43 -28.17 2.49
C TRP A 947 -11.67 -29.50 2.64
N ARG A 948 -12.36 -30.55 3.10
CA ARG A 948 -11.75 -31.87 3.34
C ARG A 948 -11.50 -32.68 2.06
N TYR A 949 -12.33 -32.49 1.03
CA TYR A 949 -12.29 -33.32 -0.17
C TYR A 949 -11.84 -32.53 -1.40
N GLY A 950 -11.88 -31.20 -1.37
CA GLY A 950 -11.57 -30.35 -2.50
C GLY A 950 -12.83 -29.83 -3.21
N VAL A 951 -12.65 -29.39 -4.45
CA VAL A 951 -13.72 -28.86 -5.30
C VAL A 951 -14.16 -29.88 -6.33
N ILE A 952 -15.44 -29.91 -6.67
CA ILE A 952 -16.03 -30.76 -7.71
C ILE A 952 -15.43 -30.36 -9.06
N ASP A 953 -14.90 -31.35 -9.78
CA ASP A 953 -14.27 -31.14 -11.09
C ASP A 953 -15.25 -30.50 -12.09
N GLY A 954 -14.84 -29.38 -12.68
CA GLY A 954 -15.62 -28.63 -13.67
C GLY A 954 -16.88 -27.91 -13.16
N ASN A 955 -17.20 -27.97 -11.85
CA ASN A 955 -18.33 -27.31 -11.20
C ASN A 955 -19.69 -27.39 -11.96
N ARG A 956 -19.98 -28.53 -12.60
CA ARG A 956 -21.17 -28.71 -13.46
C ARG A 956 -22.47 -29.01 -12.70
N VAL A 957 -22.55 -28.62 -11.44
CA VAL A 957 -23.70 -28.92 -10.56
C VAL A 957 -24.93 -28.15 -11.01
N GLN A 958 -26.09 -28.81 -11.03
CA GLN A 958 -27.37 -28.16 -11.34
C GLN A 958 -27.86 -27.35 -10.13
N VAL A 959 -28.40 -26.15 -10.36
CA VAL A 959 -28.94 -25.31 -9.28
C VAL A 959 -30.04 -26.05 -8.51
N ALA A 960 -30.93 -26.76 -9.22
CA ALA A 960 -31.97 -27.57 -8.60
C ALA A 960 -31.42 -28.66 -7.67
N HIS A 961 -30.26 -29.24 -8.00
CA HIS A 961 -29.58 -30.23 -7.17
C HIS A 961 -28.95 -29.60 -5.93
N ALA A 962 -28.26 -28.47 -6.09
CA ALA A 962 -27.69 -27.72 -4.96
C ALA A 962 -28.77 -27.30 -3.95
N VAL A 963 -29.90 -26.79 -4.44
CA VAL A 963 -31.06 -26.41 -3.60
C VAL A 963 -31.67 -27.65 -2.91
N ALA A 964 -31.81 -28.77 -3.62
CA ALA A 964 -32.35 -30.00 -3.02
C ALA A 964 -31.44 -30.56 -1.93
N ALA A 965 -30.12 -30.55 -2.14
CA ALA A 965 -29.13 -30.94 -1.13
C ALA A 965 -29.20 -30.03 0.10
N SER A 966 -29.27 -28.71 -0.12
CA SER A 966 -29.38 -27.71 0.95
C SER A 966 -30.68 -27.77 1.75
N ALA A 967 -31.75 -28.33 1.17
CA ALA A 967 -33.05 -28.50 1.82
C ALA A 967 -33.32 -29.93 2.35
N ALA A 968 -32.34 -30.84 2.26
CA ALA A 968 -32.47 -32.24 2.65
C ALA A 968 -32.48 -32.41 4.18
N TYR A 969 -33.51 -31.87 4.84
CA TYR A 969 -33.65 -31.85 6.29
C TYR A 969 -33.91 -33.27 6.83
N PRO A 970 -33.07 -33.80 7.74
CA PRO A 970 -33.07 -35.22 8.13
C PRO A 970 -34.41 -35.82 8.54
N ALA A 971 -35.33 -35.02 9.11
CA ALA A 971 -36.63 -35.53 9.56
C ALA A 971 -37.69 -35.64 8.45
N LEU A 972 -37.52 -34.96 7.31
CA LEU A 972 -38.53 -34.88 6.24
C LEU A 972 -37.99 -35.29 4.85
N LEU A 973 -36.73 -34.95 4.58
CA LEU A 973 -36.05 -35.19 3.31
C LEU A 973 -34.70 -35.87 3.61
N PRO A 974 -34.56 -37.18 3.35
CA PRO A 974 -33.31 -37.91 3.62
C PRO A 974 -32.12 -37.35 2.84
N ALA A 975 -30.92 -37.48 3.42
CA ALA A 975 -29.68 -37.05 2.78
C ALA A 975 -29.45 -37.70 1.40
N LEU A 976 -28.88 -36.93 0.47
CA LEU A 976 -28.48 -37.39 -0.87
C LEU A 976 -27.18 -38.18 -0.78
N ASP A 977 -27.14 -39.33 -1.45
CA ASP A 977 -26.04 -40.29 -1.41
C ASP A 977 -25.44 -40.47 -2.82
N GLU A 978 -24.32 -39.81 -3.03
CA GLU A 978 -23.73 -39.66 -4.35
C GLU A 978 -22.22 -39.81 -4.36
N VAL A 979 -21.68 -39.98 -5.56
CA VAL A 979 -20.25 -40.11 -5.83
C VAL A 979 -19.87 -38.99 -6.78
N ALA A 980 -18.87 -38.21 -6.39
CA ALA A 980 -18.35 -37.10 -7.18
C ALA A 980 -16.82 -37.17 -7.26
N THR A 981 -16.27 -36.66 -8.35
CA THR A 981 -14.83 -36.47 -8.53
C THR A 981 -14.44 -35.11 -7.98
N PHE A 982 -13.56 -35.12 -6.98
CA PHE A 982 -13.02 -33.92 -6.37
C PHE A 982 -11.58 -33.69 -6.82
N THR A 983 -11.21 -32.42 -6.93
CA THR A 983 -9.83 -31.96 -7.16
C THR A 983 -9.36 -31.25 -5.90
N GLU A 984 -8.30 -31.76 -5.28
CA GLU A 984 -7.65 -31.14 -4.12
C GLU A 984 -6.80 -29.92 -4.55
N ARG A 985 -6.40 -29.07 -3.59
CA ARG A 985 -5.51 -27.92 -3.89
C ARG A 985 -4.15 -28.34 -4.45
N SER A 986 -3.70 -29.56 -4.16
CA SER A 986 -2.50 -30.18 -4.73
C SER A 986 -2.65 -30.54 -6.22
N GLY A 987 -3.85 -30.42 -6.79
CA GLY A 987 -4.18 -30.86 -8.15
C GLY A 987 -4.56 -32.35 -8.25
N ALA A 988 -4.49 -33.11 -7.15
CA ALA A 988 -4.85 -34.52 -7.14
C ALA A 988 -6.37 -34.72 -7.31
N LYS A 989 -6.77 -35.63 -8.19
CA LYS A 989 -8.17 -35.97 -8.44
C LYS A 989 -8.55 -37.29 -7.78
N HIS A 990 -9.63 -37.28 -7.01
CA HIS A 990 -10.13 -38.46 -6.32
C HIS A 990 -11.64 -38.56 -6.42
N GLU A 991 -12.13 -39.78 -6.67
CA GLU A 991 -13.56 -40.08 -6.61
C GLU A 991 -13.95 -40.39 -5.16
N ARG A 992 -14.96 -39.69 -4.63
CA ARG A 992 -15.43 -39.84 -3.25
C ARG A 992 -16.95 -39.89 -3.19
N ARG A 993 -17.44 -40.77 -2.30
CA ARG A 993 -18.85 -40.86 -1.93
C ARG A 993 -19.17 -39.85 -0.83
N VAL A 994 -20.10 -38.94 -1.08
CA VAL A 994 -20.57 -37.90 -0.15
C VAL A 994 -22.03 -38.12 0.25
N LEU A 995 -22.36 -37.77 1.49
CA LEU A 995 -23.71 -37.83 2.02
C LEU A 995 -24.18 -36.43 2.40
N LEU A 996 -24.98 -35.81 1.53
CA LEU A 996 -25.35 -34.39 1.64
C LEU A 996 -26.71 -34.20 2.30
N THR A 997 -26.77 -33.36 3.32
CA THR A 997 -27.99 -32.99 4.04
C THR A 997 -28.13 -31.47 4.13
N ASP A 998 -29.24 -31.01 4.71
CA ASP A 998 -29.55 -29.60 4.90
C ASP A 998 -28.39 -28.82 5.54
N GLY A 999 -28.08 -27.65 4.97
CA GLY A 999 -26.98 -26.80 5.43
C GLY A 999 -27.17 -26.28 6.86
N GLY A 1000 -28.42 -26.20 7.33
CA GLY A 1000 -28.75 -25.79 8.68
C GLY A 1000 -28.24 -26.74 9.77
N VAL A 1001 -27.82 -27.95 9.40
CA VAL A 1001 -27.09 -28.86 10.31
C VAL A 1001 -25.70 -28.30 10.68
N TYR A 1002 -25.09 -27.49 9.80
CA TYR A 1002 -23.80 -26.85 10.03
C TYR A 1002 -23.93 -25.36 10.37
N ASP A 1003 -24.66 -24.60 9.55
CA ASP A 1003 -24.86 -23.16 9.68
C ASP A 1003 -26.21 -22.78 9.04
N ASN A 1004 -27.24 -22.56 9.88
CA ASN A 1004 -28.59 -22.22 9.39
C ASN A 1004 -28.71 -20.77 8.90
N LEU A 1005 -27.81 -19.89 9.32
CA LEU A 1005 -27.80 -18.49 8.90
C LEU A 1005 -27.11 -18.31 7.54
N GLY A 1006 -26.16 -19.20 7.22
CA GLY A 1006 -25.36 -19.14 5.99
C GLY A 1006 -24.27 -18.07 6.02
N VAL A 1007 -23.93 -17.54 7.20
CA VAL A 1007 -23.00 -16.41 7.37
C VAL A 1007 -21.53 -16.83 7.35
N THR A 1008 -21.22 -18.11 7.60
CA THR A 1008 -19.83 -18.59 7.75
C THR A 1008 -18.94 -18.36 6.53
N CYS A 1009 -19.52 -18.21 5.33
CA CYS A 1009 -18.75 -17.89 4.12
C CYS A 1009 -18.49 -16.38 3.92
N LEU A 1010 -19.11 -15.54 4.74
CA LEU A 1010 -19.05 -14.07 4.70
C LEU A 1010 -18.25 -13.49 5.89
N GLU A 1011 -17.95 -14.27 6.93
CA GLU A 1011 -17.27 -13.79 8.13
C GLU A 1011 -15.86 -13.22 7.84
N PRO A 1012 -15.50 -12.04 8.37
CA PRO A 1012 -14.17 -11.48 8.22
C PRO A 1012 -13.12 -12.22 9.07
N GLY A 1013 -11.88 -12.39 8.56
CA GLY A 1013 -10.72 -12.83 9.36
C GLY A 1013 -10.33 -14.31 9.37
N SER A 1014 -11.10 -15.23 8.78
CA SER A 1014 -10.64 -16.61 8.51
C SER A 1014 -9.65 -16.65 7.32
N ALA A 1015 -8.77 -17.65 7.26
CA ALA A 1015 -7.77 -17.75 6.20
C ALA A 1015 -8.33 -18.40 4.92
N ASN A 1016 -8.09 -17.77 3.75
CA ASN A 1016 -8.45 -18.30 2.41
C ASN A 1016 -7.74 -19.60 2.06
N GLU A 1017 -6.73 -19.99 2.85
CA GLU A 1017 -5.94 -21.21 2.71
C GLU A 1017 -6.77 -22.48 2.98
N PHE A 1018 -7.82 -22.40 3.82
CA PHE A 1018 -8.52 -23.59 4.31
C PHE A 1018 -9.99 -23.73 3.86
N SER A 1019 -10.65 -22.67 3.39
CA SER A 1019 -12.09 -22.71 3.05
C SER A 1019 -12.38 -22.25 1.62
N TYR A 1020 -13.29 -22.96 0.94
CA TYR A 1020 -13.82 -22.63 -0.38
C TYR A 1020 -15.04 -21.70 -0.29
N ASN A 1021 -15.35 -20.98 -1.38
CA ASN A 1021 -16.45 -20.02 -1.51
C ASN A 1021 -16.46 -18.95 -0.42
N ARG A 1022 -15.32 -18.26 -0.24
CA ARG A 1022 -15.16 -17.25 0.80
C ARG A 1022 -15.20 -15.84 0.22
N PHE A 1023 -15.97 -14.96 0.86
CA PHE A 1023 -16.18 -13.59 0.43
C PHE A 1023 -15.93 -12.64 1.60
N THR A 1024 -15.40 -11.45 1.29
CA THR A 1024 -15.13 -10.40 2.27
C THR A 1024 -15.91 -9.15 1.88
N PRO A 1025 -17.25 -9.18 1.92
CA PRO A 1025 -18.06 -7.99 1.71
C PRO A 1025 -17.77 -6.98 2.83
N GLU A 1026 -17.92 -5.68 2.52
CA GLU A 1026 -17.78 -4.61 3.52
C GLU A 1026 -18.96 -4.64 4.49
N TYR A 1027 -20.15 -5.01 3.99
CA TYR A 1027 -21.37 -5.11 4.77
C TYR A 1027 -22.01 -6.50 4.64
N ILE A 1028 -22.49 -7.07 5.74
CA ILE A 1028 -23.23 -8.34 5.76
C ILE A 1028 -24.66 -8.05 6.21
N ILE A 1029 -25.64 -8.44 5.41
CA ILE A 1029 -27.06 -8.41 5.77
C ILE A 1029 -27.48 -9.85 6.00
N CYS A 1030 -27.84 -10.21 7.24
CA CYS A 1030 -28.39 -11.52 7.57
C CYS A 1030 -29.90 -11.40 7.75
N CYS A 1031 -30.67 -12.12 6.93
CA CYS A 1031 -32.11 -12.25 7.08
C CYS A 1031 -32.41 -13.61 7.73
N ASP A 1032 -32.99 -13.60 8.92
CA ASP A 1032 -33.41 -14.80 9.67
C ASP A 1032 -34.83 -14.68 10.22
#